data_AF-A0A819TCU2-F1
#
_entry.id   AF-A0A819TCU2-F1
#
_cell.length_a   1.000
_cell.length_b   1.000
_cell.length_c   1.000
_cell.angle_alpha   90.00
_cell.angle_beta   90.00
_cell.angle_gamma   90.00
#
_symmetry.space_group_name_H-M   'P 1'
#
loop_
_entity.id
_entity.type
_entity.pdbx_description
1 polymer ?
#
loop_
_entity_poly.entity_id
_entity_poly.type
_entity_poly.pdbx_seq_one_letter_code
_entity_poly.pdbx_strand_id
1 'polypeptide(L)'
;SDIEVKELEKSYYSCTYSTTNRQQQITLETFSNLLSPILPPILIPGFFDAFDENRDGCIDFKEFVCGISAACRGPHVERYKFLFRVFDRDHDGRLDRSDIVYMSSCLIDVAQFVYVLTIHMNDSPDIYADDILQNNVNNKTNQIKHFQQEDFLNWCATDALIQQLIELIFQICHVVLGLKPSTKQEEITIVKQFLRREQYPFVEAQPGVSSKAYHWINCNRSTSKPGSSWYLISMDWWLRWDSSANINSTEPIVTTMQKKNSLTKLNKLTSGPDNKREPGDIDNSLLIDKNSPNTIRIANDDCVQLKLGLRRSMHFEMVPELLWLFLRKYYRCNGPAICRKVTYRKKINKPELDLYPLLVRIYRNQNLSPQQMEAIATNSATSNNNNNSHSMDFVYPLLNYVSASLFSSSGTSNSISANTQRHYLTCSYFVSPYQTVRSLAEELSRKFGKPLDELRIWIRYSENDLRQIDFESPDDVECQNAGLEQNIDILLETRNTDLTWPEELYTLATRSKNTAIQSLASSNNNNSTSNAEEEGRGLIGLSNLGNTCFLNAAVQCLSHSFPLTFYFLHKYHLFEINKDNPIGMQGNIALRYGQLITKLWSNVRGPLAPFELRDSVAKFGSSRFTDFQQHDSQEFLSFLLDGLHEDLNRVHNKPYVELKDSDNRPDETVAYEHWANHLARNTSIIVDLFHGLLRSQVKCRVCELKSVRFDPFNILSLPLPMDTSIYTEIKPNDIPEIHV
;
A
#
# COMPACT_ATOMS: atom_id res chain seq x y z
N SER A 1 23.18 42.16 10.24
CA SER A 1 23.84 42.71 9.02
C SER A 1 22.95 42.45 7.80
N ASP A 2 23.11 43.12 6.66
CA ASP A 2 22.26 42.90 5.46
C ASP A 2 22.22 41.43 4.99
N ILE A 3 23.30 40.68 5.24
CA ILE A 3 23.40 39.25 4.92
C ILE A 3 22.47 38.43 5.83
N GLU A 4 22.39 38.77 7.10
CA GLU A 4 21.56 38.07 8.09
C GLU A 4 20.07 38.29 7.81
N VAL A 5 19.68 39.50 7.41
CA VAL A 5 18.30 39.81 7.02
C VAL A 5 17.89 39.00 5.79
N LYS A 6 18.77 38.89 4.78
CA LYS A 6 18.51 38.04 3.60
C LYS A 6 18.41 36.55 3.94
N GLU A 7 19.18 36.06 4.91
CA GLU A 7 19.12 34.67 5.34
C GLU A 7 17.88 34.36 6.18
N LEU A 8 17.38 35.34 6.95
CA LEU A 8 16.09 35.26 7.65
C LEU A 8 14.92 35.35 6.68
N GLU A 9 15.02 36.20 5.65
CA GLU A 9 14.02 36.31 4.59
C GLU A 9 13.84 34.98 3.85
N LYS A 10 14.94 34.31 3.48
CA LYS A 10 14.88 32.94 2.91
C LYS A 10 14.22 31.94 3.86
N SER A 11 14.56 32.01 5.15
CA SER A 11 13.96 31.12 6.15
C SER A 11 12.47 31.38 6.32
N TYR A 12 12.03 32.64 6.36
CA TYR A 12 10.62 33.02 6.42
C TYR A 12 9.84 32.47 5.22
N TYR A 13 10.31 32.72 3.99
CA TYR A 13 9.62 32.21 2.80
C TYR A 13 9.67 30.67 2.71
N SER A 14 10.72 30.03 3.21
CA SER A 14 10.74 28.56 3.31
C SER A 14 9.65 28.04 4.26
N CYS A 15 9.29 28.78 5.31
CA CYS A 15 8.21 28.41 6.23
C CYS A 15 6.82 28.64 5.61
N THR A 16 6.69 29.59 4.68
CA THR A 16 5.40 29.93 4.05
C THR A 16 5.12 29.12 2.78
N TYR A 17 6.10 28.46 2.17
CA TYR A 17 5.91 27.64 0.96
C TYR A 17 4.91 26.48 1.14
N SER A 18 4.62 26.06 2.37
CA SER A 18 3.60 25.07 2.72
C SER A 18 2.18 25.64 2.82
N THR A 19 2.01 26.96 2.76
CA THR A 19 0.70 27.62 2.81
C THR A 19 0.07 27.75 1.42
N THR A 20 -1.21 27.39 1.29
CA THR A 20 -2.05 27.67 0.12
C THR A 20 -2.53 29.12 0.05
N ASN A 21 -2.07 30.00 0.94
CA ASN A 21 -2.59 31.35 1.08
C ASN A 21 -1.90 32.33 0.10
N ARG A 22 -2.67 33.22 -0.53
CA ARG A 22 -2.19 34.21 -1.52
C ARG A 22 -1.23 35.25 -0.93
N GLN A 23 -1.20 35.42 0.40
CA GLN A 23 -0.43 36.45 1.09
C GLN A 23 0.95 35.99 1.61
N GLN A 24 1.32 34.70 1.53
CA GLN A 24 2.61 34.17 2.02
C GLN A 24 2.93 34.60 3.48
N GLN A 25 1.95 34.49 4.37
CA GLN A 25 2.09 34.75 5.81
C GLN A 25 2.03 33.45 6.62
N ILE A 26 2.66 33.45 7.79
CA ILE A 26 2.66 32.28 8.68
C ILE A 26 1.41 32.34 9.56
N THR A 27 0.50 31.39 9.38
CA THR A 27 -0.69 31.21 10.24
C THR A 27 -0.37 30.35 11.46
N LEU A 28 -1.21 30.39 12.49
CA LEU A 28 -1.09 29.52 13.68
C LEU A 28 -1.00 28.03 13.31
N GLU A 29 -1.75 27.57 12.31
CA GLU A 29 -1.70 26.18 11.85
C GLU A 29 -0.32 25.81 11.27
N THR A 30 0.21 26.67 10.39
CA THR A 30 1.54 26.43 9.81
C THR A 30 2.67 26.59 10.81
N PHE A 31 2.53 27.51 11.77
CA PHE A 31 3.48 27.67 12.87
C PHE A 31 3.45 26.45 13.79
N SER A 32 2.26 25.91 14.08
CA SER A 32 2.08 24.67 14.81
C SER A 32 2.73 23.48 14.10
N ASN A 33 2.55 23.35 12.79
CA ASN A 33 3.18 22.28 12.00
C ASN A 33 4.71 22.38 11.95
N LEU A 34 5.26 23.60 12.01
CA LEU A 34 6.70 23.85 12.03
C LEU A 34 7.33 23.52 13.38
N LEU A 35 6.64 23.87 14.47
CA LEU A 35 7.16 23.74 15.84
C LEU A 35 6.76 22.44 16.51
N SER A 36 5.71 21.76 16.07
CA SER A 36 5.33 20.44 16.58
C SER A 36 6.21 19.37 15.92
N PRO A 37 6.90 18.51 16.70
CA PRO A 37 6.74 18.28 18.14
C PRO A 37 7.90 18.81 19.00
N ILE A 38 8.62 19.83 18.55
CA ILE A 38 9.76 20.40 19.27
C ILE A 38 9.29 21.27 20.44
N LEU A 39 8.15 21.94 20.27
CA LEU A 39 7.50 22.74 21.31
C LEU A 39 6.23 22.00 21.79
N PRO A 40 5.96 21.93 23.10
CA PRO A 40 4.70 21.38 23.60
C PRO A 40 3.50 22.12 23.00
N PRO A 41 2.45 21.42 22.53
CA PRO A 41 1.31 22.05 21.86
C PRO A 41 0.62 23.14 22.69
N ILE A 42 0.63 23.01 24.02
CA ILE A 42 0.05 24.01 24.94
C ILE A 42 0.73 25.38 24.83
N LEU A 43 2.02 25.42 24.50
CA LEU A 43 2.81 26.65 24.45
C LEU A 43 2.79 27.33 23.07
N ILE A 44 2.38 26.60 22.01
CA ILE A 44 2.39 27.10 20.64
C ILE A 44 1.51 28.35 20.47
N PRO A 45 0.27 28.43 21.00
CA PRO A 45 -0.56 29.63 20.86
C PRO A 45 0.09 30.86 21.49
N GLY A 46 0.52 30.77 22.76
CA GLY A 46 1.19 31.91 23.42
C GLY A 46 2.50 32.31 22.72
N PHE A 47 3.25 31.34 22.17
CA PHE A 47 4.45 31.63 21.40
C PHE A 47 4.13 32.30 20.06
N PHE A 48 3.00 31.95 19.43
CA PHE A 48 2.50 32.62 18.22
C PHE A 48 2.06 34.06 18.53
N ASP A 49 1.27 34.26 19.58
CA ASP A 49 0.75 35.58 20.01
C ASP A 49 1.89 36.54 20.41
N ALA A 50 3.00 36.01 20.92
CA ALA A 50 4.19 36.81 21.21
C ALA A 50 4.93 37.30 19.93
N PHE A 51 4.71 36.67 18.79
CA PHE A 51 5.22 37.08 17.48
C PHE A 51 4.22 37.99 16.73
N ASP A 52 2.92 37.68 16.77
CA ASP A 52 1.83 38.45 16.14
C ASP A 52 1.53 39.73 16.95
N GLU A 53 2.38 40.76 16.78
CA GLU A 53 2.25 42.03 17.51
C GLU A 53 0.97 42.80 17.14
N ASN A 54 0.45 42.61 15.93
CA ASN A 54 -0.71 43.36 15.43
C ASN A 54 -2.06 42.63 15.63
N ARG A 55 -2.03 41.33 15.97
CA ARG A 55 -3.17 40.43 16.21
C ARG A 55 -4.08 40.22 15.02
N ASP A 56 -3.52 40.17 13.83
CA ASP A 56 -4.26 39.82 12.61
C ASP A 56 -4.39 38.30 12.41
N GLY A 57 -3.79 37.49 13.30
CA GLY A 57 -3.81 36.03 13.24
C GLY A 57 -2.78 35.45 12.28
N CYS A 58 -1.86 36.28 11.79
CA CYS A 58 -0.78 35.94 10.87
C CYS A 58 0.53 36.57 11.38
N ILE A 59 1.66 35.89 11.16
CA ILE A 59 2.99 36.47 11.40
C ILE A 59 3.56 36.91 10.06
N ASP A 60 3.77 38.22 9.91
CA ASP A 60 4.47 38.80 8.76
C ASP A 60 6.00 38.74 8.91
N PHE A 61 6.74 39.14 7.88
CA PHE A 61 8.21 39.10 7.93
C PHE A 61 8.81 40.03 9.00
N LYS A 62 8.18 41.18 9.26
CA LYS A 62 8.68 42.14 10.26
C LYS A 62 8.48 41.58 11.67
N GLU A 63 7.29 41.05 11.95
CA GLU A 63 6.95 40.35 13.19
C GLU A 63 7.83 39.14 13.43
N PHE A 64 8.10 38.34 12.39
CA PHE A 64 9.02 37.21 12.42
C PHE A 64 10.43 37.62 12.88
N VAL A 65 10.99 38.68 12.29
CA VAL A 65 12.33 39.17 12.63
C VAL A 65 12.35 39.80 14.04
N CYS A 66 11.34 40.58 14.39
CA CYS A 66 11.20 41.21 15.70
C CYS A 66 11.08 40.18 16.83
N GLY A 67 10.24 39.14 16.65
CA GLY A 67 10.07 38.06 17.60
C GLY A 67 11.35 37.25 17.81
N ILE A 68 12.03 36.83 16.73
CA ILE A 68 13.33 36.13 16.81
C ILE A 68 14.39 36.98 17.51
N SER A 69 14.43 38.27 17.19
CA SER A 69 15.37 39.21 17.82
C SER A 69 15.09 39.33 19.32
N ALA A 70 13.84 39.51 19.74
CA ALA A 70 13.48 39.59 21.15
C ALA A 70 13.76 38.27 21.91
N ALA A 71 13.59 37.13 21.26
CA ALA A 71 13.83 35.82 21.87
C ALA A 71 15.34 35.47 22.01
N CYS A 72 16.19 35.93 21.08
CA CYS A 72 17.59 35.48 21.00
C CYS A 72 18.64 36.59 21.14
N ARG A 73 18.36 37.80 20.66
CA ARG A 73 19.28 38.93 20.66
C ARG A 73 19.06 39.79 21.91
N GLY A 74 20.15 40.26 22.50
CA GLY A 74 20.11 41.10 23.70
C GLY A 74 20.30 40.35 25.03
N PRO A 75 20.33 41.09 26.15
CA PRO A 75 20.52 40.53 27.49
C PRO A 75 19.32 39.68 27.92
N HIS A 76 19.52 38.84 28.95
CA HIS A 76 18.46 38.00 29.52
C HIS A 76 17.16 38.77 29.83
N VAL A 77 17.27 40.04 30.23
CA VAL A 77 16.12 40.93 30.48
C VAL A 77 15.16 41.01 29.29
N GLU A 78 15.66 41.19 28.06
CA GLU A 78 14.79 41.29 26.87
C GLU A 78 14.14 39.95 26.54
N ARG A 79 14.83 38.84 26.78
CA ARG A 79 14.30 37.48 26.60
C ARG A 79 13.18 37.17 27.59
N TYR A 80 13.33 37.63 28.84
CA TYR A 80 12.28 37.53 29.84
C TYR A 80 11.07 38.41 29.48
N LYS A 81 11.27 39.62 28.94
CA LYS A 81 10.16 40.43 28.43
C LYS A 81 9.43 39.75 27.27
N PHE A 82 10.16 39.04 26.41
CA PHE A 82 9.55 38.21 25.38
C PHE A 82 8.71 37.08 26.00
N LEU A 83 9.23 36.36 27.00
CA LEU A 83 8.45 35.34 27.72
C LEU A 83 7.23 35.89 28.45
N PHE A 84 7.30 37.10 28.98
CA PHE A 84 6.14 37.75 29.58
C PHE A 84 4.99 37.84 28.57
N ARG A 85 5.27 38.25 27.32
CA ARG A 85 4.28 38.28 26.22
C ARG A 85 3.71 36.91 25.86
N VAL A 86 4.49 35.84 26.04
CA VAL A 86 4.05 34.46 25.76
C VAL A 86 2.97 34.00 26.77
N PHE A 87 3.02 34.50 28.01
CA PHE A 87 2.11 34.10 29.07
C PHE A 87 0.98 35.10 29.32
N ASP A 88 1.17 36.36 28.93
CA ASP A 88 0.16 37.42 28.98
C ASP A 88 -0.86 37.27 27.84
N ARG A 89 -1.87 36.42 28.06
CA ARG A 89 -2.83 35.99 27.02
C ARG A 89 -3.90 37.02 26.70
N ASP A 90 -4.30 37.83 27.68
CA ASP A 90 -5.24 38.94 27.46
C ASP A 90 -4.52 40.25 27.13
N HIS A 91 -3.20 40.29 27.28
CA HIS A 91 -2.31 41.39 26.95
C HIS A 91 -2.63 42.66 27.72
N ASP A 92 -3.05 42.51 28.98
CA ASP A 92 -3.31 43.63 29.87
C ASP A 92 -2.02 44.19 30.52
N GLY A 93 -0.86 43.56 30.22
CA GLY A 93 0.44 43.90 30.76
C GLY A 93 0.65 43.38 32.19
N ARG A 94 -0.16 42.41 32.62
CA ARG A 94 -0.12 41.79 33.94
C ARG A 94 -0.35 40.29 33.79
N LEU A 95 0.28 39.50 34.67
CA LEU A 95 -0.03 38.07 34.76
C LEU A 95 -0.95 37.86 35.95
N ASP A 96 -2.20 37.50 35.65
CA ASP A 96 -3.17 37.14 36.67
C ASP A 96 -3.02 35.67 37.10
N ARG A 97 -3.87 35.21 38.04
CA ARG A 97 -3.80 33.81 38.49
C ARG A 97 -4.01 32.83 37.35
N SER A 98 -4.88 33.13 36.40
CA SER A 98 -5.18 32.26 35.27
C SER A 98 -3.97 32.11 34.35
N ASP A 99 -3.22 33.18 34.12
CA ASP A 99 -2.01 33.18 33.30
C ASP A 99 -0.85 32.49 34.00
N ILE A 100 -0.72 32.65 35.32
CA ILE A 100 0.30 31.95 36.10
C ILE A 100 0.02 30.45 36.16
N VAL A 101 -1.24 30.01 36.24
CA VAL A 101 -1.62 28.59 36.15
C VAL A 101 -1.33 28.03 34.75
N TYR A 102 -1.61 28.80 33.70
CA TYR A 102 -1.24 28.43 32.33
C TYR A 102 0.28 28.33 32.15
N MET A 103 1.03 29.32 32.61
CA MET A 103 2.50 29.32 32.63
C MET A 103 3.05 28.11 33.38
N SER A 104 2.50 27.81 34.56
CA SER A 104 2.87 26.66 35.39
C SER A 104 2.65 25.35 34.62
N SER A 105 1.53 25.22 33.93
CA SER A 105 1.23 24.06 33.07
C SER A 105 2.25 23.92 31.94
N CYS A 106 2.56 25.02 31.25
CA CYS A 106 3.57 25.05 30.19
C CYS A 106 4.97 24.67 30.68
N LEU A 107 5.40 25.19 31.83
CA LEU A 107 6.72 24.90 32.41
C LEU A 107 6.86 23.45 32.84
N ILE A 108 5.81 22.88 33.44
CA ILE A 108 5.77 21.45 33.80
C ILE A 108 5.85 20.58 32.54
N ASP A 109 5.09 20.91 31.49
CA ASP A 109 5.13 20.19 30.22
C ASP A 109 6.53 20.27 29.57
N VAL A 110 7.18 21.44 29.60
CA VAL A 110 8.57 21.61 29.10
C VAL A 110 9.57 20.82 29.95
N ALA A 111 9.42 20.80 31.27
CA ALA A 111 10.29 20.04 32.16
C ALA A 111 10.21 18.52 31.89
N GLN A 112 8.97 18.02 31.72
CA GLN A 112 8.71 16.64 31.33
C GLN A 112 9.27 16.35 29.92
N PHE A 113 9.19 17.31 29.01
CA PHE A 113 9.67 17.21 27.63
C PHE A 113 11.19 17.18 27.49
N VAL A 114 11.96 17.99 28.24
CA VAL A 114 13.40 18.18 28.02
C VAL A 114 14.26 17.14 28.74
N TYR A 115 13.94 16.78 29.98
CA TYR A 115 14.91 16.10 30.84
C TYR A 115 14.63 14.64 31.19
N VAL A 116 13.41 14.11 30.99
CA VAL A 116 13.03 12.80 31.55
C VAL A 116 13.43 12.71 33.04
N LEU A 117 13.42 13.86 33.74
CA LEU A 117 13.69 13.86 35.17
C LEU A 117 12.41 13.42 35.86
N THR A 118 12.54 12.44 36.75
CA THR A 118 11.66 12.23 37.90
C THR A 118 11.73 13.45 38.80
N ILE A 119 11.33 14.62 38.31
CA ILE A 119 10.86 15.64 39.23
C ILE A 119 9.56 15.06 39.75
N HIS A 120 9.56 14.67 41.02
CA HIS A 120 8.36 14.44 41.82
C HIS A 120 7.54 15.75 41.90
N MET A 121 7.18 16.37 40.78
CA MET A 121 6.07 17.30 40.74
C MET A 121 4.81 16.43 40.76
N ASN A 122 4.53 15.88 41.93
CA ASN A 122 3.19 15.46 42.33
C ASN A 122 2.27 16.68 42.54
N ASP A 123 2.78 17.88 42.29
CA ASP A 123 2.09 19.14 42.51
C ASP A 123 1.33 19.53 41.25
N SER A 124 0.01 19.70 41.40
CA SER A 124 -0.88 20.28 40.38
C SER A 124 -0.29 21.59 39.84
N PRO A 125 -0.51 21.97 38.56
CA PRO A 125 -0.18 23.31 38.07
C PRO A 125 -0.71 24.43 38.97
N ASP A 126 -1.85 24.21 39.64
CA ASP A 126 -2.39 25.11 40.66
C ASP A 126 -1.47 25.28 41.88
N ILE A 127 -0.85 24.20 42.37
CA ILE A 127 0.03 24.23 43.56
C ILE A 127 1.32 24.98 43.23
N TYR A 128 1.89 24.72 42.05
CA TYR A 128 3.08 25.45 41.59
C TYR A 128 2.76 26.93 41.34
N ALA A 129 1.61 27.24 40.75
CA ALA A 129 1.13 28.61 40.59
C ALA A 129 0.91 29.31 41.94
N ASP A 130 0.32 28.62 42.91
CA ASP A 130 0.08 29.15 44.25
C ASP A 130 1.42 29.37 45.00
N ASP A 131 2.45 28.54 44.81
CA ASP A 131 3.80 28.77 45.36
C ASP A 131 4.49 30.00 44.74
N ILE A 132 4.39 30.18 43.42
CA ILE A 132 4.88 31.37 42.72
C ILE A 132 4.22 32.65 43.27
N LEU A 133 2.91 32.58 43.51
CA LEU A 133 2.12 33.68 44.06
C LEU A 133 2.45 33.93 45.54
N GLN A 134 2.63 32.88 46.36
CA GLN A 134 2.95 32.98 47.79
C GLN A 134 4.32 33.61 48.05
N ASN A 135 5.33 33.24 47.24
CA ASN A 135 6.67 33.81 47.34
C ASN A 135 6.76 35.30 46.97
N ASN A 136 5.67 35.89 46.44
CA ASN A 136 5.57 37.30 46.04
C ASN A 136 4.49 38.11 46.79
N VAL A 137 3.96 37.58 47.90
CA VAL A 137 2.92 38.26 48.71
C VAL A 137 3.49 39.46 49.47
N ASN A 138 2.79 40.58 49.35
CA ASN A 138 3.08 41.79 50.12
C ASN A 138 2.51 41.64 51.54
N ASN A 139 3.37 41.44 52.55
CA ASN A 139 3.03 41.14 53.97
C ASN A 139 2.12 42.16 54.70
N LYS A 140 1.61 43.19 54.03
CA LYS A 140 0.78 44.27 54.63
C LYS A 140 -0.67 44.33 54.18
N THR A 141 -1.08 43.67 53.08
CA THR A 141 -2.42 43.93 52.48
C THR A 141 -3.27 42.70 52.18
N ASN A 142 -2.75 41.47 52.28
CA ASN A 142 -3.48 40.23 51.96
C ASN A 142 -4.17 40.21 50.56
N GLN A 143 -3.81 41.11 49.65
CA GLN A 143 -4.28 41.08 48.25
C GLN A 143 -3.22 40.38 47.38
N ILE A 144 -3.68 39.42 46.57
CA ILE A 144 -2.86 38.75 45.56
C ILE A 144 -2.37 39.83 44.57
N LYS A 145 -1.06 40.07 44.53
CA LYS A 145 -0.47 40.97 43.53
C LYS A 145 -0.61 40.32 42.16
N HIS A 146 -1.19 41.04 41.20
CA HIS A 146 -0.93 40.76 39.79
C HIS A 146 0.58 40.84 39.55
N PHE A 147 1.15 39.89 38.80
CA PHE A 147 2.56 39.93 38.44
C PHE A 147 2.76 41.01 37.38
N GLN A 148 3.36 42.13 37.75
CA GLN A 148 3.79 43.13 36.77
C GLN A 148 5.09 42.68 36.11
N GLN A 149 5.41 43.27 34.96
CA GLN A 149 6.60 42.92 34.17
C GLN A 149 7.90 42.94 34.99
N GLU A 150 8.07 43.89 35.91
CA GLU A 150 9.25 43.99 36.79
C GLU A 150 9.34 42.84 37.81
N ASP A 151 8.20 42.46 38.40
CA ASP A 151 8.12 41.35 39.36
C ASP A 151 8.44 40.01 38.65
N PHE A 152 7.92 39.84 37.43
CA PHE A 152 8.20 38.67 36.59
C PHE A 152 9.68 38.53 36.23
N LEU A 153 10.31 39.64 35.83
CA LEU A 153 11.72 39.67 35.46
C LEU A 153 12.65 39.20 36.59
N ASN A 154 12.35 39.60 37.83
CA ASN A 154 13.12 39.20 39.00
C ASN A 154 12.95 37.71 39.31
N TRP A 155 11.72 37.18 39.21
CA TRP A 155 11.43 35.77 39.43
C TRP A 155 12.14 34.87 38.41
N CYS A 156 12.08 35.21 37.12
CA CYS A 156 12.72 34.45 36.03
C CYS A 156 14.23 34.22 36.21
N ALA A 157 14.93 35.13 36.90
CA ALA A 157 16.36 35.00 37.16
C ALA A 157 16.69 33.87 38.15
N THR A 158 15.71 33.41 38.93
CA THR A 158 15.90 32.42 40.00
C THR A 158 15.31 31.04 39.66
N ASP A 159 14.33 30.98 38.75
CA ASP A 159 13.62 29.75 38.43
C ASP A 159 14.33 28.92 37.35
N ALA A 160 14.58 27.64 37.65
CA ALA A 160 15.30 26.72 36.77
C ALA A 160 14.47 26.27 35.55
N LEU A 161 13.14 26.21 35.65
CA LEU A 161 12.27 25.79 34.53
C LEU A 161 12.19 26.88 33.47
N ILE A 162 12.16 28.15 33.89
CA ILE A 162 12.24 29.29 32.96
C ILE A 162 13.55 29.27 32.16
N GLN A 163 14.69 28.96 32.80
CA GLN A 163 15.96 28.86 32.07
C GLN A 163 15.90 27.76 31.00
N GLN A 164 15.27 26.61 31.30
CA GLN A 164 15.10 25.53 30.33
C GLN A 164 14.20 25.94 29.16
N LEU A 165 13.11 26.67 29.44
CA LEU A 165 12.23 27.19 28.40
C LEU A 165 12.95 28.18 27.49
N ILE A 166 13.77 29.08 28.05
CA ILE A 166 14.56 30.03 27.27
C ILE A 166 15.56 29.30 26.38
N GLU A 167 16.26 28.29 26.92
CA GLU A 167 17.17 27.47 26.12
C GLU A 167 16.46 26.74 24.97
N LEU A 168 15.24 26.22 25.21
CA LEU A 168 14.41 25.59 24.18
C LEU A 168 14.02 26.57 23.08
N ILE A 169 13.47 27.74 23.45
CA ILE A 169 13.11 28.80 22.50
C ILE A 169 14.33 29.27 21.72
N PHE A 170 15.46 29.44 22.39
CA PHE A 170 16.72 29.84 21.78
C PHE A 170 17.17 28.85 20.72
N GLN A 171 17.09 27.54 21.01
CA GLN A 171 17.40 26.50 20.03
C GLN A 171 16.42 26.47 18.86
N ILE A 172 15.12 26.66 19.11
CA ILE A 172 14.08 26.72 18.06
C ILE A 172 14.35 27.88 17.09
N CYS A 173 14.66 29.06 17.62
CA CYS A 173 14.93 30.23 16.78
C CYS A 173 16.13 30.03 15.84
N HIS A 174 17.13 29.26 16.26
CA HIS A 174 18.32 28.97 15.44
C HIS A 174 18.11 27.79 14.49
N VAL A 175 17.65 26.65 15.00
CA VAL A 175 17.56 25.39 14.24
C VAL A 175 16.34 25.37 13.32
N VAL A 176 15.20 25.89 13.78
CA VAL A 176 13.92 25.83 13.06
C VAL A 176 13.64 27.13 12.32
N LEU A 177 13.72 28.27 13.02
CA LEU A 177 13.41 29.58 12.43
C LEU A 177 14.61 30.19 11.66
N GLY A 178 15.78 29.58 11.77
CA GLY A 178 16.92 29.82 10.88
C GLY A 178 17.79 31.04 11.21
N LEU A 179 17.74 31.55 12.44
CA LEU A 179 18.66 32.58 12.92
C LEU A 179 20.11 32.04 12.94
N LYS A 180 21.05 32.83 12.42
CA LYS A 180 22.47 32.47 12.41
C LYS A 180 23.10 32.69 13.80
N PRO A 181 23.77 31.67 14.38
CA PRO A 181 24.52 31.85 15.62
C PRO A 181 25.57 32.95 15.49
N SER A 182 25.74 33.75 16.55
CA SER A 182 26.66 34.89 16.58
C SER A 182 28.12 34.45 16.63
N THR A 183 28.38 33.34 17.33
CA THR A 183 29.71 32.78 17.53
C THR A 183 29.74 31.29 17.23
N LYS A 184 30.94 30.78 16.96
CA LYS A 184 31.14 29.34 16.73
C LYS A 184 30.85 28.51 17.98
N GLN A 185 31.16 29.05 19.17
CA GLN A 185 30.86 28.39 20.44
C GLN A 185 29.34 28.26 20.67
N GLU A 186 28.58 29.30 20.31
CA GLU A 186 27.12 29.29 20.36
C GLU A 186 26.55 28.24 19.40
N GLU A 187 27.06 28.17 18.16
CA GLU A 187 26.69 27.13 17.19
C GLU A 187 26.90 25.71 17.75
N ILE A 188 28.10 25.43 18.29
CA ILE A 188 28.43 24.11 18.87
C ILE A 188 27.50 23.78 20.05
N THR A 189 27.23 24.78 20.89
CA THR A 189 26.34 24.61 22.06
C THR A 189 24.92 24.27 21.62
N ILE A 190 24.36 25.03 20.67
CA ILE A 190 23.02 24.80 20.11
C ILE A 190 22.92 23.38 19.54
N VAL A 191 23.87 23.01 18.66
CA VAL A 191 23.85 21.70 17.98
C VAL A 191 23.97 20.56 18.98
N LYS A 192 24.91 20.64 19.95
CA LYS A 192 25.09 19.58 20.96
C LYS A 192 23.90 19.45 21.90
N GLN A 193 23.32 20.56 22.37
CA GLN A 193 22.17 20.53 23.25
C GLN A 193 20.92 19.98 22.53
N PHE A 194 20.65 20.47 21.32
CA PHE A 194 19.53 19.98 20.50
C PHE A 194 19.70 18.48 20.21
N LEU A 195 20.91 18.07 19.84
CA LEU A 195 21.22 16.67 19.55
C LEU A 195 21.02 15.78 20.78
N ARG A 196 21.47 16.22 21.96
CA ARG A 196 21.29 15.49 23.22
C ARG A 196 19.82 15.27 23.55
N ARG A 197 18.97 16.28 23.30
CA ARG A 197 17.52 16.20 23.52
C ARG A 197 16.89 15.17 22.58
N GLU A 198 17.22 15.22 21.29
CA GLU A 198 16.66 14.28 20.31
C GLU A 198 17.18 12.85 20.49
N GLN A 199 18.45 12.67 20.85
CA GLN A 199 19.10 11.35 21.00
C GLN A 199 18.70 10.59 22.27
N TYR A 200 18.08 11.24 23.25
CA TYR A 200 17.75 10.58 24.52
C TYR A 200 16.68 9.51 24.28
N PRO A 201 16.96 8.24 24.65
CA PRO A 201 16.18 7.10 24.19
C PRO A 201 14.78 7.05 24.81
N PHE A 202 13.95 6.23 24.16
CA PHE A 202 12.69 5.66 24.67
C PHE A 202 12.71 5.51 26.19
N VAL A 203 11.85 6.27 26.85
CA VAL A 203 11.66 6.13 28.29
C VAL A 203 10.79 4.89 28.48
N GLU A 204 11.32 3.83 29.11
CA GLU A 204 10.47 2.74 29.61
C GLU A 204 9.60 3.30 30.74
N ALA A 205 8.36 2.83 30.88
CA ALA A 205 7.40 3.38 31.82
C ALA A 205 7.98 3.34 33.26
N GLN A 206 8.46 4.49 33.73
CA GLN A 206 8.99 4.66 35.08
C GLN A 206 7.84 5.06 36.01
N PRO A 207 7.78 4.52 37.24
CA PRO A 207 6.80 4.96 38.21
C PRO A 207 6.97 6.47 38.49
N GLY A 208 5.92 7.26 38.25
CA GLY A 208 5.90 8.71 38.50
C GLY A 208 5.86 9.60 37.25
N VAL A 209 5.99 9.06 36.03
CA VAL A 209 5.79 9.83 34.80
C VAL A 209 4.31 9.79 34.40
N SER A 210 3.70 10.96 34.19
CA SER A 210 2.32 11.07 33.68
C SER A 210 2.14 10.28 32.39
N SER A 211 1.07 9.47 32.31
CA SER A 211 0.73 8.67 31.12
C SER A 211 0.60 9.51 29.85
N LYS A 212 0.18 10.78 29.96
CA LYS A 212 0.07 11.71 28.83
C LYS A 212 1.44 12.15 28.29
N ALA A 213 2.37 12.53 29.18
CA ALA A 213 3.73 12.91 28.79
C ALA A 213 4.51 11.72 28.23
N TYR A 214 4.35 10.55 28.86
CA TYR A 214 4.90 9.29 28.38
C TYR A 214 4.45 8.93 26.95
N HIS A 215 3.14 8.98 26.69
CA HIS A 215 2.58 8.67 25.37
C HIS A 215 3.07 9.67 24.32
N TRP A 216 3.02 10.95 24.63
CA TRP A 216 3.40 12.00 23.69
C TRP A 216 4.90 11.98 23.35
N ILE A 217 5.81 11.80 24.34
CA ILE A 217 7.26 11.75 24.10
C ILE A 217 7.62 10.58 23.17
N ASN A 218 7.05 9.40 23.43
CA ASN A 218 7.31 8.20 22.64
C ASN A 218 6.73 8.28 21.23
N CYS A 219 5.59 8.97 21.04
CA CYS A 219 4.96 9.12 19.73
C CYS A 219 5.59 10.22 18.85
N ASN A 220 6.31 11.17 19.44
CA ASN A 220 6.66 12.40 18.73
C ASN A 220 8.16 12.73 18.61
N ARG A 221 9.06 12.15 19.41
CA ARG A 221 10.51 12.40 19.19
C ARG A 221 11.01 11.77 17.90
N SER A 222 11.93 12.44 17.22
CA SER A 222 12.47 11.97 15.93
C SER A 222 13.22 10.63 16.03
N THR A 223 13.78 10.31 17.20
CA THR A 223 14.43 9.00 17.46
C THR A 223 13.43 7.87 17.71
N SER A 224 12.22 8.18 18.16
CA SER A 224 11.21 7.19 18.54
C SER A 224 10.10 7.01 17.51
N LYS A 225 9.86 8.01 16.66
CA LYS A 225 8.83 8.02 15.64
C LYS A 225 9.27 7.25 14.39
N PRO A 226 8.62 6.12 14.03
CA PRO A 226 8.89 5.43 12.78
C PRO A 226 8.66 6.34 11.56
N GLY A 227 9.54 6.24 10.57
CA GLY A 227 9.54 7.06 9.36
C GLY A 227 10.38 8.35 9.45
N SER A 228 10.76 8.80 10.65
CA SER A 228 11.60 9.99 10.83
C SER A 228 12.99 9.82 10.21
N SER A 229 13.49 10.89 9.60
CA SER A 229 14.77 10.92 8.89
C SER A 229 15.92 11.38 9.78
N TRP A 230 17.04 10.67 9.68
CA TRP A 230 18.31 10.99 10.32
C TRP A 230 19.43 10.96 9.29
N TYR A 231 20.45 11.79 9.49
CA TYR A 231 21.59 11.91 8.59
C TYR A 231 22.88 11.50 9.28
N LEU A 232 23.75 10.83 8.54
CA LEU A 232 25.08 10.46 9.02
C LEU A 232 26.11 11.52 8.63
N ILE A 233 26.95 11.90 9.60
CA ILE A 233 28.09 12.79 9.42
C ILE A 233 29.37 12.04 9.78
N SER A 234 30.37 12.08 8.89
CA SER A 234 31.70 11.50 9.16
C SER A 234 32.31 12.05 10.45
N MET A 235 32.86 11.16 11.30
CA MET A 235 33.55 11.57 12.52
C MET A 235 34.78 12.43 12.26
N ASP A 236 35.42 12.32 11.09
CA ASP A 236 36.55 13.20 10.73
C ASP A 236 36.11 14.67 10.66
N TRP A 237 34.98 14.94 10.01
CA TRP A 237 34.42 16.29 9.96
C TRP A 237 33.87 16.71 11.33
N TRP A 238 33.11 15.82 12.01
CA TRP A 238 32.49 16.11 13.30
C TRP A 238 33.52 16.55 14.36
N LEU A 239 34.67 15.89 14.44
CA LEU A 239 35.73 16.22 15.40
C LEU A 239 36.44 17.56 15.07
N ARG A 240 36.59 17.89 13.79
CA ARG A 240 37.13 19.20 13.36
C ARG A 240 36.15 20.32 13.67
N TRP A 241 34.86 20.07 13.39
CA TRP A 241 33.79 21.00 13.72
C TRP A 241 33.72 21.27 15.23
N ASP A 242 33.80 20.22 16.06
CA ASP A 242 33.76 20.37 17.52
C ASP A 242 35.00 21.07 18.10
N SER A 243 36.18 20.81 17.56
CA SER A 243 37.42 21.44 18.03
C SER A 243 37.63 22.87 17.53
N SER A 244 36.86 23.32 16.54
CA SER A 244 37.02 24.63 15.91
C SER A 244 36.73 25.84 16.81
N ALA A 245 36.05 25.67 17.95
CA ALA A 245 35.83 26.75 18.91
C ALA A 245 36.95 26.89 19.96
N ASN A 246 37.78 25.87 20.17
CA ASN A 246 38.83 25.84 21.21
C ASN A 246 40.18 26.41 20.75
N ILE A 247 40.21 27.13 19.62
CA ILE A 247 41.45 27.62 18.99
C ILE A 247 42.21 28.67 19.85
N ASN A 248 41.63 29.12 20.97
CA ASN A 248 42.25 30.12 21.86
C ASN A 248 42.74 29.60 23.24
N SER A 249 42.59 28.30 23.58
CA SER A 249 43.12 27.79 24.85
C SER A 249 44.50 27.15 24.66
N THR A 250 45.56 27.85 25.06
CA THR A 250 46.91 27.29 25.21
C THR A 250 47.02 26.42 26.46
N GLU A 251 46.21 25.37 26.57
CA GLU A 251 46.42 24.31 27.56
C GLU A 251 46.36 22.93 26.89
N PRO A 252 47.28 22.01 27.26
CA PRO A 252 47.31 20.68 26.70
C PRO A 252 46.06 19.91 27.12
N ILE A 253 45.42 19.26 26.15
CA ILE A 253 44.25 18.40 26.35
C ILE A 253 44.64 17.25 27.31
N VAL A 254 44.33 17.40 28.60
CA VAL A 254 44.37 16.29 29.56
C VAL A 254 43.22 15.36 29.22
N THR A 255 43.58 14.23 28.62
CA THR A 255 42.68 13.12 28.33
C THR A 255 42.46 12.35 29.62
N THR A 256 41.22 12.25 30.12
CA THR A 256 40.88 11.29 31.18
C THR A 256 39.88 10.27 30.66
N MET A 257 40.45 9.10 30.32
CA MET A 257 39.88 7.74 30.39
C MET A 257 38.77 7.35 29.39
N GLN A 258 38.81 6.26 28.60
CA GLN A 258 39.73 5.15 28.38
C GLN A 258 39.48 4.63 26.94
N LYS A 259 40.49 4.68 26.04
CA LYS A 259 40.54 3.88 24.80
C LYS A 259 42.00 3.51 24.52
N LYS A 260 42.43 2.36 25.01
CA LYS A 260 43.65 1.71 24.51
C LYS A 260 43.29 0.88 23.29
N ASN A 261 44.17 0.97 22.29
CA ASN A 261 44.22 0.25 21.00
C ASN A 261 43.40 0.89 19.87
N SER A 262 43.95 1.96 19.27
CA SER A 262 44.01 2.20 17.79
C SER A 262 44.59 3.59 17.46
N LEU A 263 45.74 3.97 18.04
CA LEU A 263 46.34 5.31 17.86
C LEU A 263 47.58 5.33 16.95
N THR A 264 47.77 4.33 16.08
CA THR A 264 48.94 4.24 15.21
C THR A 264 48.73 4.71 13.77
N LYS A 265 47.58 5.31 13.41
CA LYS A 265 47.33 5.78 12.03
C LYS A 265 46.97 7.25 11.84
N LEU A 266 46.87 8.05 12.91
CA LEU A 266 46.51 9.47 12.84
C LEU A 266 47.70 10.46 12.92
N ASN A 267 48.94 9.98 13.04
CA ASN A 267 50.13 10.83 13.15
C ASN A 267 50.86 11.09 11.83
N LYS A 268 50.24 10.87 10.67
CA LYS A 268 50.88 11.05 9.34
C LYS A 268 50.27 12.13 8.44
N LEU A 269 49.49 13.06 9.01
CA LEU A 269 48.97 14.23 8.27
C LEU A 269 49.29 15.60 8.89
N THR A 270 50.10 15.68 9.95
CA THR A 270 50.53 16.95 10.53
C THR A 270 51.98 17.25 10.18
N SER A 271 52.23 17.65 8.93
CA SER A 271 53.42 18.41 8.55
C SER A 271 53.07 19.36 7.41
N GLY A 272 52.44 20.48 7.75
CA GLY A 272 52.15 21.59 6.85
C GLY A 272 51.73 22.82 7.66
N PRO A 273 52.22 24.03 7.35
CA PRO A 273 51.94 25.23 8.13
C PRO A 273 50.59 25.79 7.71
N ASP A 274 49.51 25.50 8.44
CA ASP A 274 48.23 26.22 8.32
C ASP A 274 47.37 25.99 9.58
N ASN A 275 47.77 26.63 10.68
CA ASN A 275 47.03 26.67 11.94
C ASN A 275 45.82 27.63 11.91
N LYS A 276 45.00 27.56 10.86
CA LYS A 276 43.69 28.25 10.75
C LYS A 276 42.84 27.54 9.70
N ARG A 277 42.11 26.48 10.04
CA ARG A 277 41.12 25.92 9.09
C ARG A 277 39.82 25.65 9.81
N GLU A 278 38.79 26.42 9.43
CA GLU A 278 37.38 26.06 9.60
C GLU A 278 37.16 24.59 9.22
N PRO A 279 36.13 23.91 9.75
CA PRO A 279 35.94 22.46 9.55
C PRO A 279 35.87 22.02 8.07
N GLY A 280 35.69 22.97 7.15
CA GLY A 280 35.56 22.71 5.71
C GLY A 280 34.19 22.13 5.37
N ASP A 281 34.05 21.67 4.14
CA ASP A 281 32.82 21.06 3.65
C ASP A 281 32.57 19.69 4.30
N ILE A 282 31.29 19.37 4.55
CA ILE A 282 30.89 18.07 5.08
C ILE A 282 31.17 17.01 4.01
N ASP A 283 32.14 16.14 4.29
CA ASP A 283 32.52 15.03 3.42
C ASP A 283 32.19 13.68 4.09
N ASN A 284 31.18 13.00 3.55
CA ASN A 284 30.72 11.70 4.00
C ASN A 284 31.26 10.53 3.15
N SER A 285 32.13 10.79 2.17
CA SER A 285 32.62 9.80 1.20
C SER A 285 33.34 8.60 1.84
N LEU A 286 33.91 8.78 3.04
CA LEU A 286 34.58 7.71 3.79
C LEU A 286 33.61 6.64 4.31
N LEU A 287 32.33 6.97 4.47
CA LEU A 287 31.29 6.05 4.97
C LEU A 287 30.69 5.18 3.86
N ILE A 288 30.77 5.65 2.61
CA ILE A 288 30.09 5.05 1.45
C ILE A 288 30.91 3.87 0.92
N ASP A 289 30.22 2.81 0.53
CA ASP A 289 30.83 1.72 -0.22
C ASP A 289 31.05 2.12 -1.68
N LYS A 290 32.31 2.26 -2.08
CA LYS A 290 32.71 2.66 -3.45
C LYS A 290 32.48 1.56 -4.49
N ASN A 291 32.19 0.33 -4.05
CA ASN A 291 31.90 -0.80 -4.93
C ASN A 291 30.40 -0.90 -5.30
N SER A 292 29.59 0.05 -4.85
CA SER A 292 28.16 0.11 -5.21
C SER A 292 28.01 0.21 -6.73
N PRO A 293 27.09 -0.54 -7.36
CA PRO A 293 26.91 -0.53 -8.81
C PRO A 293 26.42 0.85 -9.27
N ASN A 294 27.35 1.67 -9.80
CA ASN A 294 27.09 3.01 -10.34
C ASN A 294 26.19 3.04 -11.60
N THR A 295 25.69 1.89 -12.06
CA THR A 295 25.13 1.71 -13.40
C THR A 295 23.60 1.63 -13.47
N ILE A 296 22.88 1.62 -12.33
CA ILE A 296 21.41 1.49 -12.31
C ILE A 296 20.80 2.68 -11.56
N ARG A 297 19.77 3.31 -12.15
CA ARG A 297 19.00 4.37 -11.47
C ARG A 297 18.43 3.83 -10.16
N ILE A 298 18.90 4.37 -9.05
CA ILE A 298 18.36 4.11 -7.71
C ILE A 298 17.13 4.98 -7.60
N ALA A 299 15.95 4.38 -7.50
CA ALA A 299 14.74 5.17 -7.63
C ALA A 299 14.41 5.98 -6.36
N ASN A 300 15.05 5.68 -5.22
CA ASN A 300 15.00 6.49 -4.00
C ASN A 300 16.36 7.20 -3.83
N ASP A 301 16.53 8.32 -4.53
CA ASP A 301 17.82 9.04 -4.68
C ASP A 301 18.50 9.43 -3.35
N ASP A 302 17.76 9.46 -2.24
CA ASP A 302 18.27 9.85 -0.92
C ASP A 302 19.05 8.76 -0.17
N CYS A 303 19.08 7.52 -0.68
CA CYS A 303 19.71 6.40 0.01
C CYS A 303 20.96 5.87 -0.72
N VAL A 304 22.04 5.71 0.04
CA VAL A 304 23.34 5.20 -0.43
C VAL A 304 23.78 3.98 0.38
N GLN A 305 24.53 3.07 -0.25
CA GLN A 305 25.07 1.88 0.42
C GLN A 305 26.32 2.23 1.25
N LEU A 306 26.35 1.77 2.50
CA LEU A 306 27.43 2.03 3.45
C LEU A 306 28.40 0.87 3.54
N LYS A 307 29.63 1.17 3.94
CA LYS A 307 30.59 0.14 4.34
C LYS A 307 30.02 -0.66 5.53
N LEU A 308 30.26 -1.97 5.52
CA LEU A 308 29.89 -2.84 6.65
C LEU A 308 30.77 -2.57 7.87
N GLY A 309 30.20 -2.73 9.07
CA GLY A 309 30.93 -2.60 10.34
C GLY A 309 31.16 -1.16 10.81
N LEU A 310 30.43 -0.18 10.28
CA LEU A 310 30.48 1.19 10.78
C LEU A 310 29.88 1.24 12.18
N ARG A 311 30.57 1.98 13.05
CA ARG A 311 30.19 2.19 14.45
C ARG A 311 30.02 3.67 14.74
N ARG A 312 28.88 4.01 15.35
CA ARG A 312 28.59 5.35 15.84
C ARG A 312 29.67 5.84 16.80
N SER A 313 29.97 7.14 16.77
CA SER A 313 30.99 7.83 17.57
C SER A 313 32.42 7.32 17.37
N MET A 314 32.63 6.43 16.38
CA MET A 314 33.94 6.00 15.90
C MET A 314 34.12 6.38 14.43
N HIS A 315 33.10 6.14 13.61
CA HIS A 315 33.15 6.41 12.17
C HIS A 315 32.19 7.51 11.75
N PHE A 316 31.00 7.56 12.33
CA PHE A 316 30.00 8.59 12.07
C PHE A 316 29.31 9.05 13.35
N GLU A 317 28.76 10.27 13.33
CA GLU A 317 27.74 10.72 14.27
C GLU A 317 26.40 10.84 13.52
N MET A 318 25.28 10.68 14.23
CA MET A 318 23.94 10.77 13.65
C MET A 318 23.29 12.07 14.08
N VAL A 319 22.69 12.79 13.14
CA VAL A 319 21.95 14.03 13.40
C VAL A 319 20.52 13.94 12.86
N PRO A 320 19.52 14.49 13.56
CA PRO A 320 18.15 14.56 13.08
C PRO A 320 18.06 15.49 11.86
N GLU A 321 17.03 15.32 11.03
CA GLU A 321 16.80 16.10 9.81
C GLU A 321 16.91 17.62 10.01
N LEU A 322 16.31 18.16 11.07
CA LEU A 322 16.37 19.61 11.36
C LEU A 322 17.80 20.10 11.61
N LEU A 323 18.61 19.34 12.34
CA LEU A 323 20.02 19.69 12.54
C LEU A 323 20.85 19.51 11.27
N TRP A 324 20.52 18.51 10.44
CA TRP A 324 21.16 18.36 9.14
C TRP A 324 20.89 19.56 8.22
N LEU A 325 19.64 20.00 8.12
CA LEU A 325 19.25 21.19 7.36
C LEU A 325 19.93 22.45 7.90
N PHE A 326 19.97 22.62 9.23
CA PHE A 326 20.69 23.69 9.89
C PHE A 326 22.18 23.71 9.52
N LEU A 327 22.86 22.55 9.61
CA LEU A 327 24.29 22.47 9.26
C LEU A 327 24.53 22.71 7.77
N ARG A 328 23.67 22.19 6.89
CA ARG A 328 23.74 22.42 5.43
C ARG A 328 23.54 23.87 5.02
N LYS A 329 22.87 24.68 5.83
CA LYS A 329 22.73 26.13 5.60
C LYS A 329 24.09 26.83 5.66
N TYR A 330 25.01 26.36 6.51
CA TYR A 330 26.29 27.02 6.77
C TYR A 330 27.51 26.28 6.21
N TYR A 331 27.42 24.96 6.00
CA TYR A 331 28.50 24.12 5.47
C TYR A 331 28.05 23.45 4.18
N ARG A 332 28.86 23.54 3.12
CA ARG A 332 28.58 22.81 1.88
C ARG A 332 28.82 21.32 2.10
N CYS A 333 28.13 20.49 1.34
CA CYS A 333 28.35 19.04 1.35
C CYS A 333 29.17 18.64 0.12
N ASN A 334 30.38 18.14 0.33
CA ASN A 334 31.18 17.51 -0.71
C ASN A 334 30.88 16.00 -0.69
N GLY A 335 29.75 15.62 -1.26
CA GLY A 335 29.26 14.23 -1.31
C GLY A 335 27.75 14.12 -1.07
N PRO A 336 27.15 12.92 -1.25
CA PRO A 336 25.72 12.73 -1.05
C PRO A 336 25.35 12.81 0.44
N ALA A 337 24.17 13.39 0.71
CA ALA A 337 23.55 13.33 2.03
C ALA A 337 23.19 11.87 2.34
N ILE A 338 23.62 11.37 3.50
CA ILE A 338 23.35 9.97 3.87
C ILE A 338 22.14 9.93 4.79
N CYS A 339 20.94 9.84 4.20
CA CYS A 339 19.69 9.76 4.93
C CYS A 339 19.40 8.31 5.38
N ARG A 340 18.83 8.15 6.58
CA ARG A 340 18.40 6.90 7.19
C ARG A 340 17.06 7.11 7.89
N LYS A 341 16.16 6.14 7.77
CA LYS A 341 14.84 6.20 8.39
C LYS A 341 14.80 5.39 9.68
N VAL A 342 14.06 5.89 10.66
CA VAL A 342 13.72 5.12 11.86
C VAL A 342 12.65 4.10 11.49
N THR A 343 12.84 2.84 11.86
CA THR A 343 11.89 1.75 11.64
C THR A 343 11.54 1.10 12.96
N TYR A 344 10.37 0.46 13.03
CA TYR A 344 9.92 -0.20 14.25
C TYR A 344 10.25 -1.67 14.22
N ARG A 345 11.07 -2.14 15.18
CA ARG A 345 11.49 -3.53 15.22
C ARG A 345 10.58 -4.32 16.16
N LYS A 346 9.61 -5.06 15.59
CA LYS A 346 8.59 -5.82 16.34
C LYS A 346 9.21 -6.75 17.39
N LYS A 347 10.29 -7.46 17.05
CA LYS A 347 10.95 -8.44 17.95
C LYS A 347 11.47 -7.86 19.27
N ILE A 348 11.98 -6.63 19.24
CA ILE A 348 12.53 -5.94 20.43
C ILE A 348 11.60 -4.83 20.93
N ASN A 349 10.45 -4.65 20.29
CA ASN A 349 9.43 -3.63 20.59
C ASN A 349 10.02 -2.21 20.74
N LYS A 350 10.99 -1.87 19.89
CA LYS A 350 11.73 -0.60 19.95
C LYS A 350 11.95 -0.01 18.55
N PRO A 351 11.85 1.32 18.40
CA PRO A 351 12.28 2.01 17.20
C PRO A 351 13.81 1.94 17.07
N GLU A 352 14.31 1.64 15.88
CA GLU A 352 15.72 1.54 15.56
C GLU A 352 16.01 2.26 14.23
N LEU A 353 17.18 2.86 14.09
CA LEU A 353 17.57 3.45 12.82
C LEU A 353 17.97 2.35 11.84
N ASP A 354 17.32 2.31 10.68
CA ASP A 354 17.65 1.34 9.64
C ASP A 354 18.93 1.74 8.90
N LEU A 355 20.08 1.41 9.48
CA LEU A 355 21.40 1.82 8.99
C LEU A 355 21.79 1.13 7.67
N TYR A 356 21.32 -0.10 7.46
CA TYR A 356 21.70 -0.98 6.35
C TYR A 356 20.46 -1.52 5.62
N PRO A 357 19.70 -0.64 4.93
CA PRO A 357 18.58 -1.10 4.11
C PRO A 357 19.06 -2.02 2.98
N LEU A 358 18.23 -2.99 2.62
CA LEU A 358 18.50 -3.98 1.58
C LEU A 358 18.39 -3.32 0.20
N LEU A 359 19.39 -3.51 -0.66
CA LEU A 359 19.29 -3.10 -2.06
C LEU A 359 18.61 -4.22 -2.87
N VAL A 360 17.46 -3.96 -3.47
CA VAL A 360 16.77 -4.91 -4.36
C VAL A 360 16.71 -4.38 -5.79
N ARG A 361 16.61 -5.27 -6.77
CA ARG A 361 16.48 -4.93 -8.20
C ARG A 361 15.06 -5.20 -8.66
N ILE A 362 14.36 -4.17 -9.13
CA ILE A 362 12.96 -4.26 -9.54
C ILE A 362 12.85 -4.51 -11.04
N TYR A 363 12.27 -5.65 -11.38
CA TYR A 363 11.88 -6.04 -12.72
C TYR A 363 10.38 -5.82 -12.94
N ARG A 364 9.99 -5.59 -14.19
CA ARG A 364 8.59 -5.52 -14.62
C ARG A 364 8.38 -6.37 -15.87
N ASN A 365 7.15 -6.80 -16.10
CA ASN A 365 6.77 -7.50 -17.32
C ASN A 365 7.00 -6.61 -18.55
N GLN A 366 7.67 -7.12 -19.58
CA GLN A 366 7.71 -6.44 -20.87
C GLN A 366 6.33 -6.51 -21.51
N ASN A 367 5.78 -5.36 -21.90
CA ASN A 367 4.66 -5.31 -22.84
C ASN A 367 5.25 -5.61 -24.22
N LEU A 368 5.23 -6.87 -24.65
CA LEU A 368 5.69 -7.24 -25.98
C LEU A 368 4.80 -6.56 -27.02
N SER A 369 5.41 -5.91 -28.01
CA SER A 369 4.65 -5.28 -29.08
C SER A 369 3.95 -6.35 -29.95
N PRO A 370 2.82 -6.00 -30.59
CA PRO A 370 2.05 -6.96 -31.39
C PRO A 370 2.88 -7.67 -32.49
N GLN A 371 3.86 -6.96 -33.08
CA GLN A 371 4.79 -7.47 -34.10
C GLN A 371 5.86 -8.44 -33.53
N GLN A 372 6.28 -8.25 -32.27
CA GLN A 372 7.25 -9.14 -31.61
C GLN A 372 6.61 -10.46 -31.15
N MET A 373 5.30 -10.44 -30.83
CA MET A 373 4.55 -11.64 -30.45
C MET A 373 4.27 -12.56 -31.66
N GLU A 374 4.01 -11.98 -32.83
CA GLU A 374 3.81 -12.71 -34.10
C GLU A 374 5.09 -13.47 -34.54
N ALA A 375 6.27 -12.89 -34.29
CA ALA A 375 7.57 -13.52 -34.56
C ALA A 375 7.87 -14.74 -33.65
N ILE A 376 7.38 -14.74 -32.40
CA ILE A 376 7.59 -15.85 -31.44
C ILE A 376 6.67 -17.04 -31.78
N ALA A 377 5.42 -16.77 -32.18
CA ALA A 377 4.47 -17.79 -32.62
C ALA A 377 4.92 -18.48 -33.91
N THR A 378 5.54 -17.76 -34.85
CA THR A 378 6.01 -18.28 -36.13
C THR A 378 7.34 -19.04 -36.03
N ASN A 379 8.30 -18.60 -35.20
CA ASN A 379 9.58 -19.31 -35.00
C ASN A 379 9.44 -20.63 -34.22
N SER A 380 8.34 -20.83 -33.48
CA SER A 380 8.02 -22.09 -32.80
C SER A 380 7.54 -23.19 -33.77
N ALA A 381 7.16 -22.81 -35.00
CA ALA A 381 6.60 -23.71 -36.01
C ALA A 381 7.65 -24.35 -36.94
N THR A 382 8.88 -23.84 -36.98
CA THR A 382 9.92 -24.25 -37.96
C THR A 382 10.98 -25.21 -37.40
N SER A 383 10.80 -25.74 -36.18
CA SER A 383 11.69 -26.78 -35.64
C SER A 383 10.92 -28.04 -35.21
N ASN A 384 10.32 -28.73 -36.19
CA ASN A 384 10.27 -30.19 -36.24
C ASN A 384 9.54 -30.66 -37.51
N ASN A 385 10.32 -31.07 -38.52
CA ASN A 385 9.84 -31.78 -39.70
C ASN A 385 9.49 -33.23 -39.33
N ASN A 386 8.38 -33.47 -38.63
CA ASN A 386 7.80 -34.81 -38.55
C ASN A 386 6.27 -34.77 -38.56
N ASN A 387 5.70 -35.51 -39.50
CA ASN A 387 4.29 -35.59 -39.85
C ASN A 387 3.41 -36.09 -38.70
N ASN A 388 2.91 -35.19 -37.84
CA ASN A 388 1.77 -35.46 -36.96
C ASN A 388 0.97 -34.17 -36.75
N SER A 389 0.03 -33.91 -37.65
CA SER A 389 -0.77 -32.67 -37.71
C SER A 389 -1.89 -32.55 -36.67
N HIS A 390 -2.13 -33.56 -35.82
CA HIS A 390 -3.26 -33.53 -34.87
C HIS A 390 -2.91 -33.02 -33.45
N SER A 391 -1.64 -32.81 -33.11
CA SER A 391 -1.23 -32.28 -31.78
C SER A 391 -1.03 -30.76 -31.75
N MET A 392 -0.83 -30.12 -32.92
CA MET A 392 -0.66 -28.67 -33.06
C MET A 392 -1.98 -27.89 -32.86
N ASP A 393 -3.13 -28.48 -33.20
CA ASP A 393 -4.45 -27.84 -33.09
C ASP A 393 -4.86 -27.46 -31.65
N PHE A 394 -4.20 -28.04 -30.63
CA PHE A 394 -4.46 -27.78 -29.20
C PHE A 394 -3.60 -26.66 -28.59
N VAL A 395 -2.47 -26.32 -29.21
CA VAL A 395 -1.48 -25.38 -28.66
C VAL A 395 -1.60 -23.98 -29.27
N TYR A 396 -2.03 -23.89 -30.53
CA TYR A 396 -2.20 -22.62 -31.25
C TYR A 396 -3.21 -21.65 -30.62
N PRO A 397 -4.40 -22.09 -30.13
CA PRO A 397 -5.36 -21.20 -29.47
C PRO A 397 -4.82 -20.61 -28.16
N LEU A 398 -3.95 -21.37 -27.47
CA LEU A 398 -3.39 -21.04 -26.15
C LEU A 398 -2.30 -19.96 -26.21
N LEU A 399 -1.44 -20.03 -27.23
CA LEU A 399 -0.46 -18.98 -27.53
C LEU A 399 -1.17 -17.76 -28.14
N ASN A 400 -2.20 -17.98 -28.96
CA ASN A 400 -3.06 -16.89 -29.42
C ASN A 400 -3.75 -16.17 -28.27
N TYR A 401 -4.12 -16.84 -27.18
CA TYR A 401 -4.72 -16.19 -26.02
C TYR A 401 -3.75 -15.24 -25.29
N VAL A 402 -2.45 -15.53 -25.33
CA VAL A 402 -1.38 -14.63 -24.84
C VAL A 402 -1.17 -13.45 -25.81
N SER A 403 -1.48 -13.61 -27.10
CA SER A 403 -1.27 -12.60 -28.15
C SER A 403 -2.54 -11.91 -28.70
N ALA A 404 -3.74 -12.34 -28.33
CA ALA A 404 -5.01 -11.90 -28.92
C ALA A 404 -5.73 -10.82 -28.13
N SER A 405 -5.20 -10.36 -26.99
CA SER A 405 -5.74 -9.20 -26.28
C SER A 405 -5.66 -7.90 -27.11
N LEU A 406 -5.00 -7.92 -28.28
CA LEU A 406 -4.88 -6.77 -29.18
C LEU A 406 -4.71 -7.21 -30.65
N PHE A 407 -5.74 -7.64 -31.40
CA PHE A 407 -5.69 -7.50 -32.87
C PHE A 407 -7.02 -7.53 -33.64
N SER A 408 -7.16 -6.49 -34.47
CA SER A 408 -7.80 -6.49 -35.79
C SER A 408 -6.72 -6.14 -36.84
N SER A 409 -6.73 -6.86 -37.97
CA SER A 409 -6.08 -6.61 -39.29
C SER A 409 -4.56 -6.73 -39.51
N SER A 410 -4.18 -7.79 -40.26
CA SER A 410 -3.25 -7.94 -41.41
C SER A 410 -1.87 -7.27 -41.47
N GLY A 411 -0.81 -8.08 -41.69
CA GLY A 411 0.18 -7.82 -42.76
C GLY A 411 1.68 -8.03 -42.46
N THR A 412 2.24 -9.10 -43.06
CA THR A 412 3.63 -9.31 -43.56
C THR A 412 4.83 -9.47 -42.61
N SER A 413 5.61 -10.51 -42.95
CA SER A 413 6.81 -11.09 -42.33
C SER A 413 8.03 -10.17 -42.24
N ASN A 414 8.79 -10.28 -41.14
CA ASN A 414 10.26 -10.20 -41.13
C ASN A 414 10.87 -10.88 -39.89
N SER A 415 12.04 -11.50 -40.09
CA SER A 415 12.79 -12.32 -39.14
C SER A 415 13.47 -11.50 -38.04
N ILE A 416 13.23 -11.85 -36.77
CA ILE A 416 13.98 -11.34 -35.61
C ILE A 416 14.39 -12.51 -34.72
N SER A 417 15.65 -12.48 -34.30
CA SER A 417 16.41 -13.46 -33.52
C SER A 417 15.83 -13.74 -32.13
N ALA A 418 15.87 -15.02 -31.74
CA ALA A 418 15.44 -15.55 -30.44
C ALA A 418 16.38 -15.12 -29.30
N ASN A 419 16.09 -14.00 -28.63
CA ASN A 419 16.42 -13.77 -27.22
C ASN A 419 15.62 -12.56 -26.66
N THR A 420 14.31 -12.69 -26.52
CA THR A 420 13.46 -11.64 -25.92
C THR A 420 13.19 -11.96 -24.45
N GLN A 421 13.90 -11.26 -23.56
CA GLN A 421 13.78 -11.38 -22.10
C GLN A 421 12.41 -10.90 -21.63
N ARG A 422 11.62 -11.76 -20.96
CA ARG A 422 10.21 -11.53 -20.55
C ARG A 422 10.04 -10.45 -19.49
N HIS A 423 11.08 -10.23 -18.69
CA HIS A 423 11.13 -9.21 -17.65
C HIS A 423 12.26 -8.24 -17.96
N TYR A 424 12.01 -6.94 -17.80
CA TYR A 424 13.05 -5.92 -17.93
C TYR A 424 13.35 -5.28 -16.58
N LEU A 425 14.64 -5.03 -16.31
CA LEU A 425 15.08 -4.31 -15.13
C LEU A 425 14.66 -2.85 -15.25
N THR A 426 13.86 -2.37 -14.29
CA THR A 426 13.38 -0.99 -14.25
C THR A 426 14.30 -0.10 -13.43
N CYS A 427 14.59 -0.50 -12.19
CA CYS A 427 15.41 0.28 -11.27
C CYS A 427 15.92 -0.56 -10.10
N SER A 428 16.86 0.00 -9.35
CA SER A 428 17.22 -0.50 -8.01
C SER A 428 16.47 0.27 -6.94
N TYR A 429 16.21 -0.39 -5.81
CA TYR A 429 15.38 0.16 -4.72
C TYR A 429 15.92 -0.26 -3.36
N PHE A 430 15.92 0.65 -2.39
CA PHE A 430 16.29 0.32 -1.01
C PHE A 430 15.05 -0.04 -0.20
N VAL A 431 15.06 -1.23 0.39
CA VAL A 431 13.97 -1.80 1.17
C VAL A 431 14.45 -1.98 2.60
N SER A 432 13.68 -1.51 3.57
CA SER A 432 14.03 -1.82 4.96
C SER A 432 13.82 -3.32 5.24
N PRO A 433 14.78 -4.03 5.86
CA PRO A 433 14.56 -5.41 6.25
C PRO A 433 13.42 -5.58 7.26
N TYR A 434 13.12 -4.52 8.04
CA TYR A 434 12.14 -4.54 9.12
C TYR A 434 10.77 -3.94 8.76
N GLN A 435 10.62 -3.33 7.56
CA GLN A 435 9.30 -2.89 7.11
C GLN A 435 8.45 -4.09 6.68
N THR A 436 7.12 -3.95 6.78
CA THR A 436 6.20 -5.00 6.33
C THR A 436 6.17 -5.07 4.81
N VAL A 437 5.89 -6.26 4.25
CA VAL A 437 5.73 -6.42 2.80
C VAL A 437 4.56 -5.57 2.29
N ARG A 438 3.48 -5.43 3.07
CA ARG A 438 2.36 -4.54 2.75
C ARG A 438 2.79 -3.08 2.61
N SER A 439 3.57 -2.57 3.57
CA SER A 439 4.10 -1.21 3.50
C SER A 439 5.02 -1.01 2.29
N LEU A 440 5.83 -2.01 1.95
CA LEU A 440 6.60 -2.02 0.69
C LEU A 440 5.68 -1.94 -0.53
N ALA A 441 4.63 -2.76 -0.59
CA ALA A 441 3.69 -2.80 -1.71
C ALA A 441 2.95 -1.47 -1.88
N GLU A 442 2.51 -0.83 -0.80
CA GLU A 442 1.90 0.51 -0.82
C GLU A 442 2.89 1.59 -1.32
N GLU A 443 4.17 1.48 -0.93
CA GLU A 443 5.21 2.41 -1.39
C GLU A 443 5.48 2.25 -2.89
N LEU A 444 5.59 1.01 -3.37
CA LEU A 444 5.75 0.70 -4.79
C LEU A 444 4.49 1.09 -5.59
N SER A 445 3.30 0.87 -5.06
CA SER A 445 2.02 1.27 -5.63
C SER A 445 1.96 2.78 -5.91
N ARG A 446 2.24 3.59 -4.89
CA ARG A 446 2.30 5.06 -5.01
C ARG A 446 3.37 5.50 -6.01
N LYS A 447 4.51 4.81 -6.03
CA LYS A 447 5.63 5.14 -6.91
C LYS A 447 5.37 4.83 -8.38
N PHE A 448 4.77 3.69 -8.67
CA PHE A 448 4.50 3.25 -10.04
C PHE A 448 3.10 3.62 -10.54
N GLY A 449 2.29 4.28 -9.71
CA GLY A 449 0.97 4.79 -10.06
C GLY A 449 -0.02 3.66 -10.36
N LYS A 450 0.06 2.56 -9.59
CA LYS A 450 -0.78 1.38 -9.77
C LYS A 450 -1.50 1.04 -8.47
N PRO A 451 -2.81 0.78 -8.49
CA PRO A 451 -3.56 0.46 -7.28
C PRO A 451 -3.09 -0.90 -6.74
N LEU A 452 -3.24 -1.10 -5.42
CA LEU A 452 -2.62 -2.22 -4.72
C LEU A 452 -3.17 -3.58 -5.18
N ASP A 453 -4.45 -3.64 -5.57
CA ASP A 453 -5.17 -4.81 -6.10
C ASP A 453 -4.77 -5.18 -7.55
N GLU A 454 -4.06 -4.30 -8.25
CA GLU A 454 -3.48 -4.56 -9.57
C GLU A 454 -2.00 -4.97 -9.49
N LEU A 455 -1.43 -5.16 -8.30
CA LEU A 455 -0.03 -5.47 -8.12
C LEU A 455 0.20 -6.84 -7.49
N ARG A 456 1.23 -7.54 -7.97
CA ARG A 456 1.81 -8.72 -7.29
C ARG A 456 3.32 -8.56 -7.21
N ILE A 457 3.89 -8.98 -6.09
CA ILE A 457 5.33 -8.96 -5.85
C ILE A 457 5.83 -10.40 -5.87
N TRP A 458 6.87 -10.67 -6.66
CA TRP A 458 7.51 -11.96 -6.75
C TRP A 458 9.00 -11.84 -6.47
N ILE A 459 9.56 -12.77 -5.69
CA ILE A 459 11.01 -12.99 -5.66
C ILE A 459 11.38 -13.74 -6.94
N ARG A 460 12.39 -13.24 -7.63
CA ARG A 460 12.87 -13.79 -8.91
C ARG A 460 14.25 -14.40 -8.72
N TYR A 461 14.35 -15.72 -8.69
CA TYR A 461 15.64 -16.42 -8.68
C TYR A 461 16.19 -16.61 -10.10
N SER A 462 15.29 -16.83 -11.06
CA SER A 462 15.58 -16.88 -12.49
C SER A 462 14.37 -16.39 -13.28
N GLU A 463 14.46 -16.33 -14.61
CA GLU A 463 13.32 -15.91 -15.45
C GLU A 463 12.10 -16.83 -15.30
N ASN A 464 12.28 -18.10 -14.97
CA ASN A 464 11.18 -19.07 -14.81
C ASN A 464 10.97 -19.53 -13.36
N ASP A 465 11.82 -19.08 -12.43
CA ASP A 465 11.74 -19.42 -11.00
C ASP A 465 11.32 -18.18 -10.21
N LEU A 466 10.01 -18.09 -10.01
CA LEU A 466 9.34 -16.98 -9.34
C LEU A 466 8.59 -17.49 -8.11
N ARG A 467 8.75 -16.79 -6.99
CA ARG A 467 8.02 -17.06 -5.76
C ARG A 467 7.21 -15.84 -5.37
N GLN A 468 5.89 -15.96 -5.39
CA GLN A 468 5.01 -14.86 -4.99
C GLN A 468 5.20 -14.55 -3.50
N ILE A 469 5.28 -13.26 -3.17
CA ILE A 469 5.17 -12.78 -1.80
C ILE A 469 3.73 -12.31 -1.60
N ASP A 470 3.02 -12.96 -0.68
CA ASP A 470 1.69 -12.53 -0.28
C ASP A 470 1.79 -11.39 0.73
N PHE A 471 1.26 -10.22 0.34
CA PHE A 471 1.18 -9.03 1.20
C PHE A 471 -0.25 -8.73 1.67
N GLU A 472 -1.22 -9.57 1.30
CA GLU A 472 -2.62 -9.49 1.76
C GLU A 472 -2.86 -10.38 2.99
N SER A 473 -1.92 -11.27 3.31
CA SER A 473 -1.95 -12.07 4.53
C SER A 473 -2.09 -11.20 5.79
N PRO A 474 -2.94 -11.60 6.76
CA PRO A 474 -3.18 -10.84 7.98
C PRO A 474 -1.94 -10.70 8.90
N ASP A 475 -0.88 -11.48 8.67
CA ASP A 475 0.26 -11.59 9.58
C ASP A 475 1.34 -10.49 9.42
N ASP A 476 1.15 -9.49 8.54
CA ASP A 476 2.04 -8.33 8.36
C ASP A 476 3.55 -8.69 8.44
N VAL A 477 3.95 -9.60 7.54
CA VAL A 477 5.29 -10.19 7.51
C VAL A 477 6.34 -9.12 7.19
N GLU A 478 7.46 -9.12 7.92
CA GLU A 478 8.61 -8.25 7.63
C GLU A 478 9.35 -8.69 6.36
N CYS A 479 9.88 -7.75 5.58
CA CYS A 479 10.57 -8.00 4.32
C CYS A 479 11.69 -9.05 4.42
N GLN A 480 12.51 -9.00 5.47
CA GLN A 480 13.56 -10.00 5.71
C GLN A 480 13.01 -11.43 5.92
N ASN A 481 11.86 -11.56 6.58
CA ASN A 481 11.23 -12.85 6.87
C ASN A 481 10.47 -13.38 5.64
N ALA A 482 10.12 -12.49 4.70
CA ALA A 482 9.55 -12.85 3.41
C ALA A 482 10.60 -13.39 2.40
N GLY A 483 11.89 -13.38 2.75
CA GLY A 483 12.97 -13.85 1.90
C GLY A 483 13.62 -12.75 1.03
N LEU A 484 13.35 -11.48 1.31
CA LEU A 484 14.08 -10.39 0.67
C LEU A 484 15.48 -10.26 1.28
N GLU A 485 16.49 -10.34 0.42
CA GLU A 485 17.91 -10.28 0.78
C GLU A 485 18.65 -9.22 -0.04
N GLN A 486 19.90 -8.94 0.34
CA GLN A 486 20.74 -7.99 -0.37
C GLN A 486 20.97 -8.42 -1.83
N ASN A 487 20.72 -7.51 -2.77
CA ASN A 487 20.83 -7.65 -4.23
C ASN A 487 19.87 -8.67 -4.87
N ILE A 488 18.78 -9.04 -4.20
CA ILE A 488 17.78 -9.95 -4.77
C ILE A 488 16.98 -9.27 -5.90
N ASP A 489 16.54 -10.07 -6.87
CA ASP A 489 15.62 -9.61 -7.92
C ASP A 489 14.19 -9.78 -7.44
N ILE A 490 13.39 -8.72 -7.61
CA ILE A 490 11.94 -8.79 -7.44
C ILE A 490 11.26 -8.45 -8.76
N LEU A 491 10.21 -9.18 -9.10
CA LEU A 491 9.31 -8.86 -10.20
C LEU A 491 8.07 -8.18 -9.61
N LEU A 492 7.82 -6.94 -10.05
CA LEU A 492 6.58 -6.24 -9.80
C LEU A 492 5.64 -6.50 -10.99
N GLU A 493 4.78 -7.50 -10.83
CA GLU A 493 3.78 -7.87 -11.81
C GLU A 493 2.59 -6.89 -11.71
N THR A 494 2.14 -6.41 -12.86
CA THR A 494 0.97 -5.54 -12.97
C THR A 494 -0.14 -6.30 -13.69
N ARG A 495 -1.35 -6.21 -13.16
CA ARG A 495 -2.54 -6.83 -13.75
C ARG A 495 -2.86 -6.19 -15.10
N ASN A 496 -3.29 -7.01 -16.06
CA ASN A 496 -3.77 -6.55 -17.36
C ASN A 496 -5.16 -5.90 -17.23
N THR A 497 -5.55 -5.12 -18.24
CA THR A 497 -6.87 -4.47 -18.32
C THR A 497 -8.03 -5.46 -18.40
N ASP A 498 -7.78 -6.68 -18.89
CA ASP A 498 -8.74 -7.79 -18.95
C ASP A 498 -8.81 -8.59 -17.63
N LEU A 499 -8.23 -8.04 -16.55
CA LEU A 499 -8.15 -8.63 -15.22
C LEU A 499 -7.33 -9.93 -15.14
N THR A 500 -6.54 -10.26 -16.16
CA THR A 500 -5.61 -11.39 -16.15
C THR A 500 -4.26 -11.03 -15.54
N TRP A 501 -3.55 -12.04 -15.04
CA TRP A 501 -2.19 -11.92 -14.53
C TRP A 501 -1.19 -12.47 -15.55
N PRO A 502 -0.22 -11.67 -16.03
CA PRO A 502 0.75 -12.10 -17.03
C PRO A 502 1.50 -13.41 -16.70
N GLU A 503 1.92 -13.59 -15.45
CA GLU A 503 2.66 -14.77 -15.00
C GLU A 503 1.77 -16.01 -14.88
N GLU A 504 0.51 -15.82 -14.49
CA GLU A 504 -0.49 -16.89 -14.42
C GLU A 504 -0.85 -17.41 -15.81
N LEU A 505 -1.08 -16.50 -16.77
CA LEU A 505 -1.29 -16.84 -18.18
C LEU A 505 -0.10 -17.61 -18.77
N TYR A 506 1.12 -17.17 -18.51
CA TYR A 506 2.32 -17.86 -18.97
C TYR A 506 2.46 -19.28 -18.38
N THR A 507 2.15 -19.43 -17.09
CA THR A 507 2.18 -20.73 -16.41
C THR A 507 1.14 -21.69 -16.98
N LEU A 508 -0.06 -21.20 -17.30
CA LEU A 508 -1.11 -21.99 -17.95
C LEU A 508 -0.68 -22.40 -19.37
N ALA A 509 -0.09 -21.47 -20.12
CA ALA A 509 0.39 -21.72 -21.48
C ALA A 509 1.47 -22.82 -21.54
N THR A 510 2.37 -22.83 -20.56
CA THR A 510 3.47 -23.80 -20.47
C THR A 510 3.03 -25.14 -19.88
N ARG A 511 2.11 -25.17 -18.90
CA ARG A 511 1.54 -26.41 -18.36
C ARG A 511 0.82 -27.23 -19.41
N SER A 512 0.01 -26.60 -20.26
CA SER A 512 -0.75 -27.30 -21.30
C SER A 512 0.15 -27.99 -22.33
N LYS A 513 1.36 -27.45 -22.59
CA LYS A 513 2.39 -28.13 -23.40
C LYS A 513 2.88 -29.42 -22.73
N ASN A 514 3.13 -29.37 -21.42
CA ASN A 514 3.62 -30.52 -20.66
C ASN A 514 2.57 -31.61 -20.46
N THR A 515 1.29 -31.25 -20.28
CA THR A 515 0.19 -32.23 -20.16
C THR A 515 -0.06 -32.97 -21.47
N ALA A 516 0.04 -32.28 -22.62
CA ALA A 516 -0.01 -32.92 -23.93
C ALA A 516 1.13 -33.95 -24.10
N ILE A 517 2.36 -33.58 -23.71
CA ILE A 517 3.54 -34.47 -23.77
C ILE A 517 3.41 -35.68 -22.81
N GLN A 518 2.90 -35.49 -21.59
CA GLN A 518 2.67 -36.59 -20.64
C GLN A 518 1.56 -37.55 -21.09
N SER A 519 0.47 -37.03 -21.69
CA SER A 519 -0.62 -37.89 -22.20
C SER A 519 -0.16 -38.81 -23.34
N LEU A 520 0.87 -38.42 -24.09
CA LEU A 520 1.52 -39.25 -25.12
C LEU A 520 2.46 -40.31 -24.51
N ALA A 521 3.09 -40.02 -23.37
CA ALA A 521 3.99 -40.95 -22.68
C ALA A 521 3.25 -42.02 -21.86
N SER A 522 2.03 -41.72 -21.40
CA SER A 522 1.23 -42.62 -20.53
C SER A 522 0.41 -43.68 -21.28
N SER A 523 0.36 -43.67 -22.61
CA SER A 523 -0.35 -44.70 -23.40
C SER A 523 0.30 -46.09 -23.41
N ASN A 524 1.42 -46.29 -22.70
CA ASN A 524 2.17 -47.55 -22.73
C ASN A 524 2.23 -48.34 -21.40
N ASN A 525 1.48 -47.96 -20.36
CA ASN A 525 1.43 -48.76 -19.13
C ASN A 525 0.00 -48.83 -18.55
N ASN A 526 -0.80 -49.74 -19.09
CA ASN A 526 -2.00 -50.23 -18.41
C ASN A 526 -1.63 -51.46 -17.59
N ASN A 527 -1.51 -51.31 -16.26
CA ASN A 527 -1.86 -52.36 -15.30
C ASN A 527 -1.89 -51.82 -13.85
N SER A 528 -2.90 -52.27 -13.09
CA SER A 528 -3.14 -52.12 -11.62
C SER A 528 -3.55 -50.72 -11.14
N THR A 529 -4.54 -50.50 -10.27
CA THR A 529 -5.41 -51.35 -9.44
C THR A 529 -6.61 -50.53 -8.98
N SER A 530 -7.76 -51.20 -8.84
CA SER A 530 -9.08 -50.66 -8.56
C SER A 530 -9.35 -50.34 -7.07
N ASN A 531 -10.27 -49.40 -6.85
CA ASN A 531 -11.15 -49.19 -5.67
C ASN A 531 -10.87 -48.02 -4.70
N ALA A 532 -9.91 -47.13 -4.97
CA ALA A 532 -9.75 -45.87 -4.21
C ALA A 532 -9.88 -44.59 -5.08
N GLU A 533 -10.20 -44.73 -6.38
CA GLU A 533 -10.12 -43.63 -7.36
C GLU A 533 -11.47 -42.98 -7.76
N GLU A 534 -12.59 -43.41 -7.18
CA GLU A 534 -13.90 -42.79 -7.49
C GLU A 534 -14.19 -41.54 -6.62
N GLU A 535 -13.60 -41.42 -5.43
CA GLU A 535 -13.91 -40.35 -4.45
C GLU A 535 -13.36 -38.95 -4.80
N GLY A 536 -12.83 -38.73 -6.01
CA GLY A 536 -12.23 -37.45 -6.41
C GLY A 536 -12.65 -36.90 -7.77
N ARG A 537 -13.51 -37.60 -8.52
CA ARG A 537 -13.91 -37.19 -9.89
C ARG A 537 -14.94 -36.07 -9.83
N GLY A 538 -14.82 -35.09 -10.71
CA GLY A 538 -15.70 -33.91 -10.72
C GLY A 538 -15.30 -32.83 -9.70
N LEU A 539 -14.37 -33.11 -8.78
CA LEU A 539 -13.90 -32.18 -7.74
C LEU A 539 -12.68 -31.36 -8.19
N ILE A 540 -12.72 -30.78 -9.40
CA ILE A 540 -11.64 -29.92 -9.91
C ILE A 540 -12.17 -28.53 -10.29
N GLY A 541 -11.39 -27.49 -9.97
CA GLY A 541 -11.73 -26.11 -10.32
C GLY A 541 -11.57 -25.82 -11.81
N LEU A 542 -12.28 -24.80 -12.31
CA LEU A 542 -12.07 -24.26 -13.66
C LEU A 542 -11.23 -22.98 -13.58
N SER A 543 -10.16 -22.89 -14.38
CA SER A 543 -9.33 -21.68 -14.48
C SER A 543 -10.14 -20.51 -15.07
N ASN A 544 -9.98 -19.33 -14.50
CA ASN A 544 -10.57 -18.09 -15.05
C ASN A 544 -9.72 -17.62 -16.23
N LEU A 545 -10.36 -17.32 -17.37
CA LEU A 545 -9.70 -16.95 -18.63
C LEU A 545 -9.88 -15.46 -18.97
N GLY A 546 -10.11 -14.63 -17.95
CA GLY A 546 -10.45 -13.21 -18.06
C GLY A 546 -11.96 -13.01 -18.00
N ASN A 547 -12.47 -12.54 -16.85
CA ASN A 547 -13.91 -12.34 -16.58
C ASN A 547 -14.84 -13.54 -16.87
N THR A 548 -14.32 -14.78 -16.96
CA THR A 548 -15.13 -15.96 -17.32
C THR A 548 -15.70 -16.70 -16.10
N CYS A 549 -15.79 -16.07 -14.94
CA CYS A 549 -16.32 -16.70 -13.72
C CYS A 549 -17.81 -17.09 -13.86
N PHE A 550 -18.61 -16.29 -14.58
CA PHE A 550 -20.01 -16.59 -14.88
C PHE A 550 -20.17 -17.91 -15.65
N LEU A 551 -19.29 -18.15 -16.63
CA LEU A 551 -19.22 -19.39 -17.41
C LEU A 551 -18.79 -20.56 -16.52
N ASN A 552 -17.72 -20.37 -15.75
CA ASN A 552 -17.17 -21.42 -14.89
C ASN A 552 -18.21 -21.88 -13.86
N ALA A 553 -18.95 -20.95 -13.26
CA ALA A 553 -20.01 -21.25 -12.30
C ALA A 553 -21.13 -22.09 -12.93
N ALA A 554 -21.68 -21.63 -14.07
CA ALA A 554 -22.76 -22.34 -14.77
C ALA A 554 -22.34 -23.75 -15.22
N VAL A 555 -21.13 -23.89 -15.77
CA VAL A 555 -20.60 -25.19 -16.22
C VAL A 555 -20.42 -26.15 -15.03
N GLN A 556 -19.91 -25.68 -13.90
CA GLN A 556 -19.75 -26.50 -12.70
C GLN A 556 -21.10 -26.96 -12.14
N CYS A 557 -22.12 -26.08 -12.11
CA CYS A 557 -23.47 -26.47 -11.71
C CYS A 557 -24.05 -27.54 -12.64
N LEU A 558 -23.92 -27.34 -13.96
CA LEU A 558 -24.46 -28.27 -14.95
C LEU A 558 -23.70 -29.61 -14.95
N SER A 559 -22.37 -29.60 -14.74
CA SER A 559 -21.56 -30.82 -14.67
C SER A 559 -21.87 -31.71 -13.46
N HIS A 560 -22.54 -31.17 -12.44
CA HIS A 560 -22.99 -31.93 -11.27
C HIS A 560 -24.46 -32.37 -11.36
N SER A 561 -25.13 -32.11 -12.50
CA SER A 561 -26.42 -32.73 -12.83
C SER A 561 -26.18 -34.16 -13.34
N PHE A 562 -26.06 -35.12 -12.41
CA PHE A 562 -25.56 -36.47 -12.69
C PHE A 562 -26.23 -37.18 -13.90
N PRO A 563 -27.56 -37.12 -14.11
CA PRO A 563 -28.17 -37.75 -15.30
C PRO A 563 -27.62 -37.19 -16.64
N LEU A 564 -27.41 -35.87 -16.72
CA LEU A 564 -26.82 -35.23 -17.89
C LEU A 564 -25.34 -35.60 -18.03
N THR A 565 -24.59 -35.53 -16.93
CA THR A 565 -23.17 -35.89 -16.89
C THR A 565 -22.94 -37.34 -17.31
N PHE A 566 -23.75 -38.27 -16.80
CA PHE A 566 -23.74 -39.68 -17.17
C PHE A 566 -23.92 -39.86 -18.68
N TYR A 567 -24.89 -39.15 -19.27
CA TYR A 567 -25.14 -39.17 -20.71
C TYR A 567 -23.92 -38.71 -21.54
N PHE A 568 -23.22 -37.66 -21.10
CA PHE A 568 -21.99 -37.20 -21.77
C PHE A 568 -20.80 -38.14 -21.56
N LEU A 569 -20.60 -38.68 -20.35
CA LEU A 569 -19.52 -39.61 -20.04
C LEU A 569 -19.62 -40.92 -20.83
N HIS A 570 -20.84 -41.41 -21.05
CA HIS A 570 -21.11 -42.59 -21.88
C HIS A 570 -21.09 -42.29 -23.39
N LYS A 571 -20.77 -41.04 -23.76
CA LYS A 571 -20.70 -40.58 -25.15
C LYS A 571 -21.99 -40.72 -25.95
N TYR A 572 -23.15 -40.80 -25.27
CA TYR A 572 -24.44 -40.92 -25.95
C TYR A 572 -24.75 -39.72 -26.84
N HIS A 573 -24.32 -38.52 -26.44
CA HIS A 573 -24.38 -37.31 -27.24
C HIS A 573 -23.85 -37.48 -28.67
N LEU A 574 -22.78 -38.27 -28.87
CA LEU A 574 -22.19 -38.46 -30.21
C LEU A 574 -23.14 -39.14 -31.20
N PHE A 575 -24.12 -39.90 -30.71
CA PHE A 575 -25.13 -40.57 -31.55
C PHE A 575 -26.36 -39.69 -31.81
N GLU A 576 -26.58 -38.66 -30.99
CA GLU A 576 -27.76 -37.77 -31.09
C GLU A 576 -27.43 -36.39 -31.67
N ILE A 577 -26.15 -36.11 -32.02
CA ILE A 577 -25.75 -34.84 -32.65
C ILE A 577 -26.50 -34.65 -33.97
N ASN A 578 -27.29 -33.58 -34.03
CA ASN A 578 -28.07 -33.18 -35.20
C ASN A 578 -27.38 -32.01 -35.91
N LYS A 579 -26.45 -32.32 -36.84
CA LYS A 579 -25.69 -31.31 -37.57
C LYS A 579 -26.52 -30.50 -38.57
N ASP A 580 -27.65 -31.07 -39.00
CA ASP A 580 -28.49 -30.52 -40.05
C ASP A 580 -29.59 -29.59 -39.50
N ASN A 581 -29.72 -29.48 -38.17
CA ASN A 581 -30.68 -28.58 -37.54
C ASN A 581 -30.28 -27.11 -37.78
N PRO A 582 -31.08 -26.33 -38.54
CA PRO A 582 -30.71 -24.96 -38.92
C PRO A 582 -30.67 -23.98 -37.74
N ILE A 583 -31.27 -24.33 -36.60
CA ILE A 583 -31.21 -23.52 -35.38
C ILE A 583 -30.23 -24.07 -34.34
N GLY A 584 -29.54 -25.17 -34.64
CA GLY A 584 -28.43 -25.69 -33.86
C GLY A 584 -27.09 -25.04 -34.23
N MET A 585 -26.01 -25.50 -33.60
CA MET A 585 -24.65 -24.98 -33.74
C MET A 585 -23.73 -26.01 -34.40
N GLN A 586 -24.31 -26.81 -35.31
CA GLN A 586 -23.66 -27.89 -36.06
C GLN A 586 -23.05 -28.98 -35.16
N GLY A 587 -23.55 -29.14 -33.93
CA GLY A 587 -23.03 -30.09 -32.94
C GLY A 587 -21.80 -29.61 -32.17
N ASN A 588 -21.32 -28.38 -32.41
CA ASN A 588 -20.06 -27.91 -31.80
C ASN A 588 -20.19 -27.70 -30.30
N ILE A 589 -21.31 -27.16 -29.81
CA ILE A 589 -21.49 -26.91 -28.37
C ILE A 589 -21.60 -28.25 -27.65
N ALA A 590 -22.43 -29.17 -28.15
CA ALA A 590 -22.55 -30.51 -27.57
C ALA A 590 -21.21 -31.26 -27.54
N LEU A 591 -20.42 -31.16 -28.61
CA LEU A 591 -19.10 -31.80 -28.68
C LEU A 591 -18.11 -31.21 -27.66
N ARG A 592 -17.96 -29.87 -27.61
CA ARG A 592 -16.99 -29.24 -26.70
C ARG A 592 -17.39 -29.36 -25.23
N TYR A 593 -18.70 -29.30 -24.95
CA TYR A 593 -19.21 -29.56 -23.62
C TYR A 593 -18.93 -31.01 -23.19
N GLY A 594 -19.21 -32.00 -24.03
CA GLY A 594 -18.92 -33.42 -23.74
C GLY A 594 -17.43 -33.70 -23.50
N GLN A 595 -16.54 -33.05 -24.27
CA GLN A 595 -15.09 -33.12 -24.07
C GLN A 595 -14.69 -32.53 -22.71
N LEU A 596 -15.26 -31.38 -22.34
CA LEU A 596 -15.00 -30.74 -21.05
C LEU A 596 -15.47 -31.62 -19.88
N ILE A 597 -16.68 -32.18 -19.96
CA ILE A 597 -17.24 -33.09 -18.94
C ILE A 597 -16.37 -34.33 -18.77
N THR A 598 -15.91 -34.93 -19.88
CA THR A 598 -15.00 -36.08 -19.83
C THR A 598 -13.70 -35.73 -19.09
N LYS A 599 -13.14 -34.54 -19.32
CA LYS A 599 -11.92 -34.08 -18.64
C LYS A 599 -12.19 -33.77 -17.15
N LEU A 600 -13.28 -33.07 -16.83
CA LEU A 600 -13.68 -32.72 -15.45
C LEU A 600 -13.87 -33.94 -14.55
N TRP A 601 -14.42 -35.02 -15.11
CA TRP A 601 -14.68 -36.26 -14.40
C TRP A 601 -13.61 -37.35 -14.62
N SER A 602 -12.45 -36.97 -15.15
CA SER A 602 -11.27 -37.85 -15.28
C SER A 602 -10.31 -37.68 -14.10
N ASN A 603 -9.26 -38.52 -14.02
CA ASN A 603 -8.26 -38.48 -12.94
C ASN A 603 -7.23 -37.31 -13.10
N VAL A 604 -7.62 -36.18 -13.70
CA VAL A 604 -6.76 -35.01 -13.87
C VAL A 604 -6.56 -34.29 -12.52
N ARG A 605 -5.31 -33.94 -12.20
CA ARG A 605 -4.95 -33.19 -10.98
C ARG A 605 -4.74 -31.71 -11.30
N GLY A 606 -5.45 -30.84 -10.58
CA GLY A 606 -5.34 -29.38 -10.69
C GLY A 606 -6.47 -28.73 -11.50
N PRO A 607 -6.52 -27.38 -11.54
CA PRO A 607 -7.58 -26.66 -12.22
C PRO A 607 -7.50 -26.83 -13.75
N LEU A 608 -8.66 -26.92 -14.40
CA LEU A 608 -8.79 -27.13 -15.83
C LEU A 608 -9.29 -25.87 -16.54
N ALA A 609 -8.69 -25.52 -17.67
CA ALA A 609 -9.10 -24.36 -18.43
C ALA A 609 -10.10 -24.72 -19.54
N PRO A 610 -11.32 -24.13 -19.57
CA PRO A 610 -12.38 -24.50 -20.53
C PRO A 610 -12.24 -23.80 -21.90
N PHE A 611 -11.03 -23.71 -22.45
CA PHE A 611 -10.74 -22.95 -23.67
C PHE A 611 -11.63 -23.33 -24.87
N GLU A 612 -11.72 -24.63 -25.19
CA GLU A 612 -12.44 -25.10 -26.38
C GLU A 612 -13.95 -24.83 -26.29
N LEU A 613 -14.52 -24.94 -25.08
CA LEU A 613 -15.91 -24.59 -24.84
C LEU A 613 -16.09 -23.07 -24.95
N ARG A 614 -15.22 -22.29 -24.31
CA ARG A 614 -15.25 -20.82 -24.38
C ARG A 614 -15.19 -20.33 -25.82
N ASP A 615 -14.30 -20.87 -26.65
CA ASP A 615 -14.14 -20.43 -28.03
C ASP A 615 -15.39 -20.76 -28.87
N SER A 616 -16.03 -21.89 -28.59
CA SER A 616 -17.30 -22.24 -29.23
C SER A 616 -18.43 -21.31 -28.79
N VAL A 617 -18.46 -20.94 -27.51
CA VAL A 617 -19.38 -19.93 -26.97
C VAL A 617 -19.12 -18.57 -27.63
N ALA A 618 -17.87 -18.13 -27.78
CA ALA A 618 -17.55 -16.87 -28.45
C ALA A 618 -17.96 -16.89 -29.93
N LYS A 619 -17.85 -18.05 -30.60
CA LYS A 619 -18.20 -18.21 -32.01
C LYS A 619 -19.71 -18.21 -32.26
N PHE A 620 -20.49 -18.89 -31.42
CA PHE A 620 -21.94 -19.11 -31.64
C PHE A 620 -22.84 -18.29 -30.71
N GLY A 621 -22.30 -17.74 -29.63
CA GLY A 621 -22.96 -17.01 -28.56
C GLY A 621 -23.56 -15.66 -28.92
N SER A 622 -23.59 -15.29 -30.20
CA SER A 622 -23.81 -13.91 -30.65
C SER A 622 -22.69 -12.97 -30.15
N SER A 623 -22.67 -11.72 -30.62
CA SER A 623 -21.73 -10.66 -30.18
C SER A 623 -21.74 -10.36 -28.67
N ARG A 624 -22.55 -11.08 -27.87
CA ARG A 624 -22.76 -10.84 -26.43
C ARG A 624 -21.70 -11.45 -25.53
N PHE A 625 -21.00 -12.50 -25.96
CA PHE A 625 -19.98 -13.19 -25.14
C PHE A 625 -18.56 -13.06 -25.72
N THR A 626 -18.35 -12.10 -26.64
CA THR A 626 -17.09 -11.90 -27.38
C THR A 626 -16.22 -10.79 -26.81
N ASP A 627 -16.76 -9.93 -25.94
CA ASP A 627 -16.17 -8.68 -25.44
C ASP A 627 -15.33 -8.84 -24.15
N PHE A 628 -15.10 -10.08 -23.69
CA PHE A 628 -14.28 -10.41 -22.51
C PHE A 628 -14.72 -9.64 -21.23
N GLN A 629 -15.96 -9.18 -21.19
CA GLN A 629 -16.57 -8.53 -20.03
C GLN A 629 -17.18 -9.57 -19.10
N GLN A 630 -17.62 -9.11 -17.92
CA GLN A 630 -18.46 -9.93 -17.07
C GLN A 630 -19.88 -9.96 -17.63
N HIS A 631 -20.49 -11.16 -17.61
CA HIS A 631 -21.85 -11.38 -18.08
C HIS A 631 -22.69 -12.06 -17.01
N ASP A 632 -24.01 -12.03 -17.20
CA ASP A 632 -24.94 -12.75 -16.34
C ASP A 632 -24.79 -14.27 -16.57
N SER A 633 -24.50 -14.99 -15.48
CA SER A 633 -24.40 -16.45 -15.50
C SER A 633 -25.70 -17.14 -15.92
N GLN A 634 -26.86 -16.54 -15.64
CA GLN A 634 -28.15 -17.05 -16.07
C GLN A 634 -28.29 -16.95 -17.58
N GLU A 635 -27.92 -15.80 -18.18
CA GLU A 635 -27.97 -15.62 -19.63
C GLU A 635 -27.07 -16.63 -20.34
N PHE A 636 -25.86 -16.84 -19.82
CA PHE A 636 -24.96 -17.87 -20.32
C PHE A 636 -25.53 -19.29 -20.17
N LEU A 637 -26.13 -19.61 -19.02
CA LEU A 637 -26.74 -20.92 -18.79
C LEU A 637 -27.90 -21.19 -19.75
N SER A 638 -28.78 -20.21 -19.98
CA SER A 638 -29.84 -20.28 -21.00
C SER A 638 -29.25 -20.57 -22.37
N PHE A 639 -28.24 -19.79 -22.79
CA PHE A 639 -27.55 -20.02 -24.07
C PHE A 639 -26.97 -21.43 -24.19
N LEU A 640 -26.31 -21.92 -23.13
CA LEU A 640 -25.68 -23.24 -23.13
C LEU A 640 -26.75 -24.36 -23.21
N LEU A 641 -27.83 -24.28 -22.44
CA LEU A 641 -28.90 -25.28 -22.46
C LEU A 641 -29.62 -25.30 -23.81
N ASP A 642 -29.91 -24.14 -24.40
CA ASP A 642 -30.52 -24.04 -25.72
C ASP A 642 -29.59 -24.58 -26.81
N GLY A 643 -28.30 -24.23 -26.75
CA GLY A 643 -27.29 -24.76 -27.67
C GLY A 643 -27.14 -26.28 -27.58
N LEU A 644 -27.12 -26.83 -26.37
CA LEU A 644 -27.12 -28.29 -26.14
C LEU A 644 -28.43 -28.94 -26.62
N HIS A 645 -29.57 -28.30 -26.39
CA HIS A 645 -30.86 -28.81 -26.84
C HIS A 645 -30.92 -28.92 -28.36
N GLU A 646 -30.59 -27.84 -29.08
CA GLU A 646 -30.70 -27.82 -30.52
C GLU A 646 -29.63 -28.67 -31.21
N ASP A 647 -28.42 -28.76 -30.66
CA ASP A 647 -27.38 -29.68 -31.15
C ASP A 647 -27.76 -31.16 -30.95
N LEU A 648 -28.62 -31.49 -29.97
CA LEU A 648 -29.01 -32.86 -29.60
C LEU A 648 -30.49 -33.16 -29.86
N ASN A 649 -31.18 -32.32 -30.65
CA ASN A 649 -32.60 -32.51 -30.91
C ASN A 649 -32.81 -33.69 -31.85
N ARG A 650 -33.45 -34.75 -31.35
CA ARG A 650 -33.76 -36.00 -32.07
C ARG A 650 -34.86 -35.80 -33.13
N VAL A 651 -35.61 -34.69 -33.09
CA VAL A 651 -36.56 -34.32 -34.14
C VAL A 651 -35.83 -33.60 -35.27
N HIS A 652 -35.67 -34.28 -36.41
CA HIS A 652 -35.04 -33.68 -37.59
C HIS A 652 -36.02 -32.83 -38.43
N ASN A 653 -37.29 -33.24 -38.52
CA ASN A 653 -38.32 -32.55 -39.31
C ASN A 653 -39.38 -31.96 -38.37
N LYS A 654 -39.34 -30.64 -38.16
CA LYS A 654 -40.24 -29.94 -37.23
C LYS A 654 -41.60 -29.65 -37.92
N PRO A 655 -42.71 -30.32 -37.55
CA PRO A 655 -44.01 -30.06 -38.16
C PRO A 655 -44.53 -28.67 -37.78
N TYR A 656 -45.35 -28.08 -38.66
CA TYR A 656 -46.15 -26.91 -38.29
C TYR A 656 -47.25 -27.35 -37.32
N VAL A 657 -47.36 -26.63 -36.21
CA VAL A 657 -48.35 -26.90 -35.17
C VAL A 657 -49.02 -25.58 -34.81
N GLU A 658 -50.34 -25.53 -34.99
CA GLU A 658 -51.14 -24.35 -34.63
C GLU A 658 -51.43 -24.35 -33.13
N LEU A 659 -51.05 -23.26 -32.45
CA LEU A 659 -51.31 -23.06 -31.02
C LEU A 659 -52.72 -22.50 -30.84
N LYS A 660 -53.66 -23.38 -30.49
CA LYS A 660 -55.05 -23.02 -30.17
C LYS A 660 -55.16 -22.46 -28.76
N ASP A 661 -56.10 -21.55 -28.52
CA ASP A 661 -56.41 -21.12 -27.15
C ASP A 661 -57.07 -22.28 -26.38
N SER A 662 -57.13 -22.15 -25.07
CA SER A 662 -57.81 -23.07 -24.18
C SER A 662 -59.31 -23.16 -24.48
N ASP A 663 -59.96 -22.10 -24.98
CA ASP A 663 -61.40 -22.03 -25.27
C ASP A 663 -62.29 -22.54 -24.09
N ASN A 664 -61.84 -22.27 -22.86
CA ASN A 664 -62.43 -22.79 -21.60
C ASN A 664 -62.46 -24.32 -21.46
N ARG A 665 -61.65 -25.03 -22.25
CA ARG A 665 -61.43 -26.48 -22.08
C ARG A 665 -60.65 -26.76 -20.78
N PRO A 666 -60.76 -27.97 -20.22
CA PRO A 666 -60.02 -28.34 -19.02
C PRO A 666 -58.51 -28.18 -19.19
N ASP A 667 -57.87 -27.57 -18.18
CA ASP A 667 -56.43 -27.29 -18.15
C ASP A 667 -55.59 -28.54 -18.44
N GLU A 668 -55.98 -29.71 -17.91
CA GLU A 668 -55.28 -30.99 -18.14
C GLU A 668 -55.22 -31.38 -19.62
N THR A 669 -56.33 -31.21 -20.35
CA THR A 669 -56.40 -31.52 -21.79
C THR A 669 -55.54 -30.56 -22.60
N VAL A 670 -55.63 -29.26 -22.31
CA VAL A 670 -54.86 -28.23 -23.01
C VAL A 670 -53.36 -28.35 -22.71
N ALA A 671 -52.99 -28.65 -21.46
CA ALA A 671 -51.62 -28.91 -21.05
C ALA A 671 -51.03 -30.12 -21.80
N TYR A 672 -51.78 -31.23 -21.88
CA TYR A 672 -51.35 -32.42 -22.61
C TYR A 672 -51.15 -32.13 -24.10
N GLU A 673 -52.09 -31.42 -24.74
CA GLU A 673 -51.96 -31.00 -26.14
C GLU A 673 -50.72 -30.12 -26.37
N HIS A 674 -50.52 -29.11 -25.52
CA HIS A 674 -49.35 -28.22 -25.61
C HIS A 674 -48.03 -28.96 -25.41
N TRP A 675 -47.98 -29.90 -24.46
CA TRP A 675 -46.79 -30.72 -24.24
C TRP A 675 -46.52 -31.67 -25.39
N ALA A 676 -47.56 -32.34 -25.92
CA ALA A 676 -47.43 -33.19 -27.11
C ALA A 676 -46.94 -32.40 -28.33
N ASN A 677 -47.45 -31.17 -28.51
CA ASN A 677 -47.02 -30.25 -29.55
C ASN A 677 -45.57 -29.79 -29.39
N HIS A 678 -45.12 -29.54 -28.15
CA HIS A 678 -43.72 -29.24 -27.83
C HIS A 678 -42.82 -30.43 -28.17
N LEU A 679 -43.17 -31.63 -27.70
CA LEU A 679 -42.42 -32.87 -27.96
C LEU A 679 -42.40 -33.24 -29.46
N ALA A 680 -43.43 -32.90 -30.24
CA ALA A 680 -43.42 -33.13 -31.69
C ALA A 680 -42.31 -32.35 -32.42
N ARG A 681 -41.72 -31.33 -31.79
CA ARG A 681 -40.68 -30.46 -32.36
C ARG A 681 -39.36 -30.50 -31.59
N ASN A 682 -39.42 -30.83 -30.30
CA ASN A 682 -38.33 -30.70 -29.35
C ASN A 682 -38.21 -31.97 -28.52
N THR A 683 -37.24 -32.82 -28.86
CA THR A 683 -36.91 -33.99 -28.05
C THR A 683 -35.40 -34.10 -27.92
N SER A 684 -34.86 -33.95 -26.72
CA SER A 684 -33.45 -34.18 -26.43
C SER A 684 -33.28 -34.47 -24.96
N ILE A 685 -32.08 -34.90 -24.55
CA ILE A 685 -31.75 -35.07 -23.14
C ILE A 685 -32.01 -33.81 -22.29
N ILE A 686 -31.95 -32.62 -22.89
CA ILE A 686 -32.25 -31.37 -22.20
C ILE A 686 -33.75 -31.24 -21.92
N VAL A 687 -34.60 -31.62 -22.87
CA VAL A 687 -36.07 -31.66 -22.68
C VAL A 687 -36.44 -32.68 -21.63
N ASP A 688 -35.80 -33.86 -21.68
CA ASP A 688 -36.08 -34.97 -20.78
C ASP A 688 -35.79 -34.62 -19.31
N LEU A 689 -34.78 -33.77 -19.05
CA LEU A 689 -34.29 -33.48 -17.70
C LEU A 689 -34.70 -32.11 -17.15
N PHE A 690 -34.78 -31.09 -18.00
CA PHE A 690 -34.87 -29.70 -17.54
C PHE A 690 -36.16 -29.00 -17.96
N HIS A 691 -36.91 -29.52 -18.94
CA HIS A 691 -38.12 -28.83 -19.39
C HIS A 691 -39.33 -29.15 -18.52
N GLY A 692 -40.04 -28.11 -18.09
CA GLY A 692 -41.36 -28.19 -17.49
C GLY A 692 -42.39 -27.39 -18.30
N LEU A 693 -43.60 -27.26 -17.74
CA LEU A 693 -44.71 -26.53 -18.36
C LEU A 693 -45.29 -25.51 -17.37
N LEU A 694 -45.34 -24.23 -17.76
CA LEU A 694 -45.96 -23.16 -16.99
C LEU A 694 -47.39 -22.92 -17.45
N ARG A 695 -48.32 -22.74 -16.51
CA ARG A 695 -49.68 -22.31 -16.78
C ARG A 695 -49.77 -20.78 -16.71
N SER A 696 -49.82 -20.13 -17.86
CA SER A 696 -49.94 -18.68 -18.02
C SER A 696 -51.41 -18.29 -18.24
N GLN A 697 -52.00 -17.50 -17.35
CA GLN A 697 -53.36 -16.97 -17.53
C GLN A 697 -53.33 -15.44 -17.62
N VAL A 698 -53.81 -14.91 -18.74
CA VAL A 698 -53.97 -13.47 -18.94
C VAL A 698 -55.46 -13.14 -18.93
N LYS A 699 -55.88 -12.21 -18.06
CA LYS A 699 -57.23 -11.65 -18.04
C LYS A 699 -57.19 -10.24 -18.62
N CYS A 700 -57.92 -9.99 -19.71
CA CYS A 700 -58.11 -8.64 -20.21
C CYS A 700 -58.91 -7.82 -19.19
N ARG A 701 -58.42 -6.62 -18.83
CA ARG A 701 -59.09 -5.76 -17.85
C ARG A 701 -60.29 -4.99 -18.43
N VAL A 702 -60.48 -5.03 -19.75
CA VAL A 702 -61.58 -4.32 -20.45
C VAL A 702 -62.72 -5.27 -20.80
N CYS A 703 -62.43 -6.36 -21.53
CA CYS A 703 -63.45 -7.32 -21.98
C CYS A 703 -63.58 -8.56 -21.09
N GLU A 704 -62.80 -8.65 -20.02
CA GLU A 704 -62.76 -9.78 -19.05
C GLU A 704 -62.40 -11.16 -19.62
N LEU A 705 -62.11 -11.27 -20.92
CA LEU A 705 -61.66 -12.49 -21.56
C LEU A 705 -60.40 -13.04 -20.87
N LYS A 706 -60.45 -14.32 -20.49
CA LYS A 706 -59.33 -15.08 -19.96
C LYS A 706 -58.75 -15.93 -21.08
N SER A 707 -57.46 -15.79 -21.35
CA SER A 707 -56.69 -16.68 -22.22
C SER A 707 -55.73 -17.46 -21.34
N VAL A 708 -55.71 -18.79 -21.52
CA VAL A 708 -54.84 -19.71 -20.76
C VAL A 708 -53.92 -20.39 -21.76
N ARG A 709 -52.63 -20.35 -21.47
CA ARG A 709 -51.58 -21.00 -22.26
C ARG A 709 -50.67 -21.82 -21.37
N PHE A 710 -50.13 -22.86 -21.97
CA PHE A 710 -49.14 -23.73 -21.36
C PHE A 710 -47.82 -23.60 -22.11
N ASP A 711 -46.83 -22.98 -21.46
CA ASP A 711 -45.57 -22.59 -22.06
C ASP A 711 -44.41 -23.45 -21.51
N PRO A 712 -43.63 -24.13 -22.37
CA PRO A 712 -42.45 -24.86 -21.93
C PRO A 712 -41.41 -23.91 -21.34
N PHE A 713 -40.74 -24.33 -20.26
CA PHE A 713 -39.64 -23.59 -19.66
C PHE A 713 -38.52 -24.55 -19.24
N ASN A 714 -37.28 -24.08 -19.21
CA ASN A 714 -36.13 -24.82 -18.65
C ASN A 714 -35.46 -24.11 -17.47
N ILE A 715 -35.80 -22.84 -17.21
CA ILE A 715 -35.33 -22.03 -16.10
C ILE A 715 -36.52 -21.28 -15.51
N LEU A 716 -36.68 -21.30 -14.18
CA LEU A 716 -37.64 -20.48 -13.45
C LEU A 716 -36.96 -19.27 -12.84
N SER A 717 -37.24 -18.08 -13.38
CA SER A 717 -36.80 -16.82 -12.77
C SER A 717 -37.76 -16.43 -11.66
N LEU A 718 -37.37 -16.67 -10.41
CA LEU A 718 -38.17 -16.34 -9.23
C LEU A 718 -37.86 -14.90 -8.77
N PRO A 719 -38.85 -13.99 -8.71
CA PRO A 719 -38.63 -12.66 -8.15
C PRO A 719 -38.40 -12.77 -6.64
N LEU A 720 -37.41 -12.04 -6.13
CA LEU A 720 -37.24 -11.89 -4.68
C LEU A 720 -38.32 -10.92 -4.17
N PRO A 721 -39.09 -11.29 -3.13
CA PRO A 721 -40.04 -10.35 -2.52
C PRO A 721 -39.26 -9.16 -1.96
N MET A 722 -39.62 -7.94 -2.38
CA MET A 722 -38.92 -6.72 -1.93
C MET A 722 -39.25 -6.34 -0.47
N ASP A 723 -40.30 -6.93 0.11
CA ASP A 723 -40.73 -6.68 1.47
C ASP A 723 -40.26 -7.81 2.41
N THR A 724 -39.51 -7.47 3.46
CA THR A 724 -38.97 -8.38 4.48
C THR A 724 -40.01 -8.99 5.43
N SER A 725 -41.31 -8.84 5.15
CA SER A 725 -42.39 -9.41 5.97
C SER A 725 -43.54 -9.94 5.12
N ILE A 726 -43.82 -11.24 5.24
CA ILE A 726 -45.06 -11.84 4.77
C ILE A 726 -46.10 -11.68 5.88
N TYR A 727 -47.18 -10.92 5.63
CA TYR A 727 -48.34 -10.91 6.51
C TYR A 727 -49.26 -12.08 6.11
N THR A 728 -49.22 -13.16 6.89
CA THR A 728 -50.15 -14.29 6.73
C THR A 728 -51.25 -14.18 7.79
N GLU A 729 -52.46 -13.83 7.37
CA GLU A 729 -53.64 -13.93 8.22
C GLU A 729 -54.09 -15.41 8.26
N ILE A 730 -53.76 -16.11 9.34
CA ILE A 730 -54.25 -17.47 9.58
C ILE A 730 -55.68 -17.37 10.12
N LYS A 731 -56.67 -17.78 9.33
CA LYS A 731 -58.04 -17.93 9.81
C LYS A 731 -58.15 -19.22 10.66
N PRO A 732 -58.84 -19.21 11.82
CA PRO A 732 -58.72 -20.28 12.82
C PRO A 732 -59.27 -21.67 12.45
N ASN A 733 -59.72 -21.93 11.22
CA ASN A 733 -60.51 -23.13 10.91
C ASN A 733 -59.81 -24.22 10.09
N ASP A 734 -58.56 -24.06 9.67
CA ASP A 734 -57.84 -25.09 8.89
C ASP A 734 -56.48 -25.47 9.51
N ILE A 735 -56.51 -26.03 10.72
CA ILE A 735 -55.35 -26.76 11.27
C ILE A 735 -55.64 -28.27 11.06
N PRO A 736 -54.95 -28.97 10.14
CA PRO A 736 -54.99 -30.43 10.14
C PRO A 736 -54.20 -30.94 11.35
N GLU A 737 -54.82 -31.81 12.16
CA GLU A 737 -54.21 -32.50 13.28
C GLU A 737 -52.93 -33.23 12.82
N ILE A 738 -51.79 -32.82 13.35
CA ILE A 738 -50.56 -33.61 13.29
C ILE A 738 -50.61 -34.57 14.47
N HIS A 739 -50.97 -35.82 14.21
CA HIS A 739 -50.74 -36.91 15.16
C HIS A 739 -49.23 -37.10 15.34
N VAL A 740 -48.79 -37.03 16.60
CA VAL A 740 -47.43 -37.37 17.06
C VAL A 740 -47.17 -38.86 16.94
#